data_AF-A0A848VL27-F1
#
_entry.id   AF-A0A848VL27-F1
#
_cell.length_a   1.000
_cell.length_b   1.000
_cell.length_c   1.000
_cell.angle_alpha   90.00
_cell.angle_beta   90.00
_cell.angle_gamma   90.00
#
_symmetry.space_group_name_H-M   'P 1'
#
loop_
_entity.id
_entity.type
_entity.pdbx_description
1 polymer ?
#
loop_
_entity_poly.entity_id
_entity_poly.type
_entity_poly.pdbx_seq_one_letter_code
_entity_poly.pdbx_strand_id
1 'polypeptide(L)'
;MSDQSSRSVTVGSETVVVQFQNGVAPSSAYGGGRDTKILSDQPNQNFGTAQNLEADGFPSYGILMAWDLATVPQNAGVQEASVDLTVTDVSGDTYGLFALNRPWSDAEATWEQASAGQPWVVSGAMGSDRDASPIGTFVPSRTGRISVSLNAAGLEAVQRWIVDPASNHGFVIDIVSGSDGVDLASMEAGALQRPALNVTYSTDPNATVTIPPVAAFTLNPENPVVAVGATFDASGSSDADGTITSYAWDFGDGGTGSGVQATHVYSNVGQYTARLTVTDNDGRQASAQRLVIVLGEQVEQIAFQDGVVPNASYSGTRDTKIKSDDENRAFGGDDNIEVDGSPDYGALLAWDISDVPAGATILSASIKLSVFDPTNDTYEVYALQRPWSESDATWREASNGVSWSQDGASGSGDAGSQVLGLLRNSGTGEATIALNESGLAVVQNWIDNPGSNYGFLIEDYARGNDGIDFHSREASNSAQRPRLELEYTLASTPSNRVSVTSDTGGTVSVQPALSAASDPLVVNMLPSLESLVSAPSVVDGGFASQDREYRISTERNTSVVLAVRTADSSRVDQGFSRERRLEIGSESWDLLRHTVARGGTGVDVPDGGVLFVAGGAPAATSTRTAGEQVPDQPGLDAYPNPFDETLKISYPEVGSGRVELADVLGRRIALIDLVDGEAEFDAEGLSPGTYFLRAVGEGVDGRAVAAKTVVVTKGR
;
A
#
# COMPACT_ATOMS: atom_id res chain seq x y z
N MET A 1 -12.17 -3.14 -86.62
CA MET A 1 -11.62 -4.09 -85.63
C MET A 1 -10.36 -3.44 -85.11
N SER A 2 -10.47 -2.63 -84.06
CA SER A 2 -10.41 -3.03 -82.65
C SER A 2 -9.05 -3.61 -82.29
N ASP A 3 -8.26 -2.90 -81.49
CA ASP A 3 -8.33 -3.14 -80.04
C ASP A 3 -7.71 -1.97 -79.26
N GLN A 4 -8.31 -1.68 -78.11
CA GLN A 4 -7.98 -0.59 -77.22
C GLN A 4 -6.94 -1.04 -76.19
N SER A 5 -5.89 -0.25 -75.97
CA SER A 5 -5.11 -0.33 -74.72
C SER A 5 -5.66 0.67 -73.72
N SER A 6 -6.66 0.25 -72.96
CA SER A 6 -7.05 0.90 -71.72
C SER A 6 -5.90 0.79 -70.72
N ARG A 7 -5.18 1.90 -70.50
CA ARG A 7 -4.33 2.04 -69.30
C ARG A 7 -5.25 2.14 -68.09
N SER A 8 -5.44 1.04 -67.37
CA SER A 8 -5.92 1.08 -66.00
C SER A 8 -4.81 1.67 -65.13
N VAL A 9 -4.94 2.94 -64.79
CA VAL A 9 -4.20 3.54 -63.67
C VAL A 9 -4.79 2.93 -62.41
N THR A 10 -4.05 2.02 -61.76
CA THR A 10 -4.34 1.62 -60.39
C THR A 10 -4.06 2.83 -59.50
N VAL A 11 -5.10 3.59 -59.15
CA VAL A 11 -5.02 4.56 -58.06
C VAL A 11 -4.84 3.71 -56.80
N GLY A 12 -3.66 3.78 -56.17
CA GLY A 12 -3.45 3.15 -54.88
C GLY A 12 -4.41 3.76 -53.86
N SER A 13 -5.04 2.94 -53.04
CA SER A 13 -5.85 3.38 -51.91
C SER A 13 -4.98 4.23 -50.97
N GLU A 14 -5.25 5.53 -50.88
CA GLU A 14 -4.64 6.39 -49.87
C GLU A 14 -5.43 6.30 -48.57
N THR A 15 -4.76 5.87 -47.51
CA THR A 15 -5.21 6.00 -46.13
C THR A 15 -4.89 7.42 -45.65
N VAL A 16 -5.89 8.12 -45.14
CA VAL A 16 -5.79 9.50 -44.64
C VAL A 16 -6.11 9.51 -43.15
N VAL A 17 -5.28 10.19 -42.37
CA VAL A 17 -5.50 10.42 -40.93
C VAL A 17 -5.91 11.88 -40.74
N VAL A 18 -7.04 12.10 -40.09
CA VAL A 18 -7.54 13.44 -39.77
C VAL A 18 -7.86 13.51 -38.28
N GLN A 19 -7.34 14.56 -37.64
CA GLN A 19 -7.70 14.93 -36.28
C GLN A 19 -8.68 16.10 -36.31
N PHE A 20 -9.71 16.03 -35.48
CA PHE A 20 -10.72 17.06 -35.27
C PHE A 20 -10.52 17.64 -33.88
N GLN A 21 -9.94 18.84 -33.79
CA GLN A 21 -9.66 19.53 -32.53
C GLN A 21 -9.79 21.04 -32.71
N ASN A 22 -10.66 21.67 -31.92
CA ASN A 22 -10.96 23.09 -32.05
C ASN A 22 -9.69 23.96 -31.96
N GLY A 23 -9.45 24.79 -32.99
CA GLY A 23 -8.32 25.70 -33.11
C GLY A 23 -7.00 25.05 -33.54
N VAL A 24 -6.99 23.74 -33.82
CA VAL A 24 -5.76 22.98 -34.12
C VAL A 24 -5.86 22.25 -35.46
N ALA A 25 -6.83 21.34 -35.60
CA ALA A 25 -6.94 20.43 -36.73
C ALA A 25 -8.42 20.17 -37.08
N PRO A 26 -8.78 19.93 -38.36
CA PRO A 26 -7.92 19.80 -39.54
C PRO A 26 -7.31 21.12 -40.05
N SER A 27 -7.68 22.26 -39.46
CA SER A 27 -7.00 23.54 -39.68
C SER A 27 -7.02 24.37 -38.40
N SER A 28 -6.17 25.38 -38.29
CA SER A 28 -6.16 26.31 -37.15
C SER A 28 -7.46 27.12 -36.99
N ALA A 29 -8.33 27.13 -38.01
CA ALA A 29 -9.65 27.78 -37.97
C ALA A 29 -10.80 26.82 -37.65
N TYR A 30 -10.52 25.52 -37.46
CA TYR A 30 -11.56 24.55 -37.15
C TYR A 30 -12.21 24.84 -35.80
N GLY A 31 -13.55 24.89 -35.77
CA GLY A 31 -14.36 25.12 -34.57
C GLY A 31 -15.61 24.26 -34.56
N GLY A 32 -15.51 23.04 -35.13
CA GLY A 32 -16.64 22.12 -35.29
C GLY A 32 -16.89 21.19 -34.10
N GLY A 33 -16.06 21.26 -33.06
CA GLY A 33 -16.26 20.55 -31.79
C GLY A 33 -17.24 21.29 -30.87
N ARG A 34 -18.08 20.54 -30.18
CA ARG A 34 -19.01 21.03 -29.13
C ARG A 34 -19.04 20.04 -27.97
N ASP A 35 -19.18 20.54 -26.75
CA ASP A 35 -19.25 19.73 -25.54
C ASP A 35 -19.97 20.44 -24.39
N THR A 36 -20.60 19.66 -23.51
CA THR A 36 -21.22 20.21 -22.31
C THR A 36 -21.34 19.13 -21.24
N LYS A 37 -21.51 19.53 -19.98
CA LYS A 37 -21.89 18.62 -18.90
C LYS A 37 -23.36 18.78 -18.54
N ILE A 38 -24.00 17.69 -18.14
CA ILE A 38 -25.39 17.66 -17.69
C ILE A 38 -25.45 17.01 -16.31
N LEU A 39 -26.06 17.71 -15.34
CA LEU A 39 -25.99 17.33 -13.93
C LEU A 39 -27.37 17.10 -13.33
N SER A 40 -27.58 15.94 -12.70
CA SER A 40 -28.86 15.59 -12.08
C SER A 40 -29.25 16.47 -10.89
N ASP A 41 -28.27 17.04 -10.19
CA ASP A 41 -28.47 17.95 -9.05
C ASP A 41 -28.73 19.41 -9.48
N GLN A 42 -28.42 19.76 -10.73
CA GLN A 42 -28.70 21.06 -11.37
C GLN A 42 -29.48 20.86 -12.68
N PRO A 43 -30.68 20.26 -12.63
CA PRO A 43 -31.27 19.59 -13.79
C PRO A 43 -31.73 20.51 -14.93
N ASN A 44 -31.87 21.81 -14.66
CA ASN A 44 -32.29 22.82 -15.62
C ASN A 44 -31.17 23.81 -15.98
N GLN A 45 -29.96 23.57 -15.51
CA GLN A 45 -28.82 24.44 -15.79
C GLN A 45 -28.08 23.95 -17.04
N ASN A 46 -27.72 24.89 -17.91
CA ASN A 46 -26.87 24.65 -19.07
C ASN A 46 -25.41 24.98 -18.71
N PHE A 47 -24.48 24.16 -19.22
CA PHE A 47 -23.05 24.28 -18.96
C PHE A 47 -22.22 24.33 -20.24
N GLY A 48 -22.79 24.75 -21.39
CA GLY A 48 -22.10 24.75 -22.69
C GLY A 48 -20.93 25.75 -22.83
N THR A 49 -20.52 26.39 -21.74
CA THR A 49 -19.30 27.22 -21.67
C THR A 49 -18.44 26.85 -20.47
N ALA A 50 -18.68 25.70 -19.84
CA ALA A 50 -17.94 25.26 -18.66
C ALA A 50 -16.51 24.86 -19.06
N GLN A 51 -15.53 25.32 -18.29
CA GLN A 51 -14.13 24.99 -18.59
C GLN A 51 -13.73 23.58 -18.16
N ASN A 52 -14.52 22.95 -17.29
CA ASN A 52 -14.37 21.57 -16.83
C ASN A 52 -15.64 20.77 -17.10
N LEU A 53 -15.45 19.51 -17.50
CA LEU A 53 -16.51 18.55 -17.72
C LEU A 53 -16.39 17.45 -16.68
N GLU A 54 -17.52 16.90 -16.25
CA GLU A 54 -17.58 15.96 -15.13
C GLU A 54 -18.62 14.88 -15.43
N ALA A 55 -18.25 13.62 -15.22
CA ALA A 55 -19.16 12.46 -15.28
C ALA A 55 -19.03 11.68 -13.96
N ASP A 56 -20.15 11.27 -13.38
CA ASP A 56 -20.21 10.67 -12.04
C ASP A 56 -21.47 9.80 -11.93
N GLY A 57 -21.44 8.77 -11.06
CA GLY A 57 -22.57 7.91 -10.73
C GLY A 57 -23.50 8.48 -9.66
N PHE A 58 -23.00 9.25 -8.69
CA PHE A 58 -23.85 9.82 -7.63
C PHE A 58 -23.33 11.14 -7.02
N PRO A 59 -24.00 12.30 -7.28
CA PRO A 59 -25.15 12.45 -8.16
C PRO A 59 -24.80 12.11 -9.62
N SER A 60 -25.76 11.62 -10.39
CA SER A 60 -25.46 11.17 -11.76
C SER A 60 -25.17 12.36 -12.67
N TYR A 61 -24.00 12.36 -13.31
CA TYR A 61 -23.52 13.39 -14.23
C TYR A 61 -23.09 12.77 -15.55
N GLY A 62 -23.32 13.47 -16.65
CA GLY A 62 -22.91 13.04 -17.99
C GLY A 62 -22.21 14.13 -18.76
N ILE A 63 -21.33 13.74 -19.69
CA ILE A 63 -20.62 14.65 -20.58
C ILE A 63 -21.06 14.39 -22.02
N LEU A 64 -21.58 15.39 -22.71
CA LEU A 64 -21.93 15.31 -24.12
C LEU A 64 -20.77 15.86 -24.95
N MET A 65 -20.39 15.16 -26.03
CA MET A 65 -19.35 15.63 -26.96
C MET A 65 -19.71 15.29 -28.41
N ALA A 66 -19.35 16.16 -29.35
CA ALA A 66 -19.46 15.91 -30.78
C ALA A 66 -18.46 16.74 -31.60
N TRP A 67 -18.12 16.27 -32.80
CA TRP A 67 -17.27 16.97 -33.77
C TRP A 67 -17.91 16.96 -35.15
N ASP A 68 -17.79 18.06 -35.90
CA ASP A 68 -18.15 18.13 -37.32
C ASP A 68 -17.12 17.41 -38.20
N LEU A 69 -17.58 16.37 -38.89
CA LEU A 69 -16.74 15.51 -39.75
C LEU A 69 -16.85 15.85 -41.23
N ALA A 70 -17.45 16.98 -41.60
CA ALA A 70 -17.72 17.36 -43.00
C ALA A 70 -16.47 17.42 -43.90
N THR A 71 -15.27 17.47 -43.33
CA THR A 71 -14.01 17.42 -44.10
C THR A 71 -13.63 16.01 -44.56
N VAL A 72 -14.24 14.96 -44.01
CA VAL A 72 -14.07 13.57 -44.48
C VAL A 72 -14.99 13.34 -45.69
N PRO A 73 -14.48 12.82 -46.82
CA PRO A 73 -15.32 12.46 -47.95
C PRO A 73 -16.41 11.46 -47.56
N GLN A 74 -17.65 11.68 -48.00
CA GLN A 74 -18.80 10.80 -47.65
C GLN A 74 -18.64 9.34 -48.14
N ASN A 75 -17.81 9.12 -49.16
CA ASN A 75 -17.50 7.79 -49.69
C ASN A 75 -16.26 7.14 -49.04
N ALA A 76 -15.68 7.77 -48.01
CA ALA A 76 -14.55 7.22 -47.29
C ALA A 76 -14.98 6.06 -46.39
N GLY A 77 -14.14 5.01 -46.35
CA GLY A 77 -14.29 3.90 -45.42
C GLY A 77 -13.48 4.14 -44.15
N VAL A 78 -14.13 4.30 -43.00
CA VAL A 78 -13.47 4.44 -41.69
C VAL A 78 -12.68 3.17 -41.40
N GLN A 79 -11.39 3.35 -41.07
CA GLN A 79 -10.48 2.26 -40.76
C GLN A 79 -10.20 2.21 -39.25
N GLU A 80 -10.05 3.37 -38.62
CA GLU A 80 -9.82 3.49 -37.17
C GLU A 80 -10.40 4.82 -36.68
N ALA A 81 -10.81 4.85 -35.42
CA ALA A 81 -11.16 6.08 -34.74
C ALA A 81 -10.79 6.01 -33.26
N SER A 82 -10.31 7.12 -32.70
CA SER A 82 -10.04 7.25 -31.27
C SER A 82 -10.39 8.65 -30.77
N VAL A 83 -10.72 8.77 -29.49
CA VAL A 83 -10.95 10.05 -28.83
C VAL A 83 -9.81 10.31 -27.86
N ASP A 84 -9.06 11.38 -28.10
CA ASP A 84 -8.09 11.88 -27.15
C ASP A 84 -8.78 12.79 -26.13
N LEU A 85 -8.64 12.46 -24.85
CA LEU A 85 -9.22 13.19 -23.72
C LEU A 85 -8.10 13.63 -22.78
N THR A 86 -8.27 14.78 -22.13
CA THR A 86 -7.35 15.21 -21.06
C THR A 86 -8.05 15.06 -19.73
N VAL A 87 -7.60 14.11 -18.92
CA VAL A 87 -8.09 13.85 -17.57
C VAL A 87 -7.49 14.88 -16.61
N THR A 88 -8.33 15.62 -15.90
CA THR A 88 -7.92 16.60 -14.89
C THR A 88 -8.11 16.10 -13.47
N ASP A 89 -9.04 15.18 -13.24
CA ASP A 89 -9.20 14.42 -12.00
C ASP A 89 -9.51 12.96 -12.32
N VAL A 90 -8.92 12.04 -11.57
CA VAL A 90 -8.93 10.61 -11.86
C VAL A 90 -9.94 9.85 -11.02
N SER A 91 -10.47 8.77 -11.58
CA SER A 91 -11.19 7.74 -10.85
C SER A 91 -10.73 6.35 -11.29
N GLY A 92 -10.81 5.39 -10.37
CA GLY A 92 -10.55 3.98 -10.68
C GLY A 92 -11.69 3.32 -11.47
N ASP A 93 -12.73 4.09 -11.80
CA ASP A 93 -13.99 3.62 -12.32
C ASP A 93 -13.98 3.47 -13.85
N THR A 94 -14.97 2.72 -14.35
CA THR A 94 -15.08 2.45 -15.79
C THR A 94 -16.10 3.37 -16.42
N TYR A 95 -15.70 4.05 -17.49
CA TYR A 95 -16.52 4.98 -18.24
C TYR A 95 -16.78 4.46 -19.66
N GLY A 96 -17.99 4.68 -20.14
CA GLY A 96 -18.42 4.31 -21.49
C GLY A 96 -18.76 5.54 -22.31
N LEU A 97 -18.33 5.55 -23.56
CA LEU A 97 -18.80 6.48 -24.58
C LEU A 97 -20.02 5.84 -25.25
N PHE A 98 -21.18 6.46 -25.24
CA PHE A 98 -22.41 5.93 -25.84
C PHE A 98 -22.89 6.87 -26.94
N ALA A 99 -22.98 6.37 -28.18
CA ALA A 99 -23.44 7.19 -29.31
C ALA A 99 -24.86 7.70 -29.07
N LEU A 100 -25.09 8.99 -29.37
CA LEU A 100 -26.38 9.64 -29.16
C LEU A 100 -27.30 9.43 -30.36
N ASN A 101 -28.56 9.12 -30.08
CA ASN A 101 -29.62 8.91 -31.07
C ASN A 101 -30.52 10.14 -31.23
N ARG A 102 -30.22 11.23 -30.51
CA ARG A 102 -30.99 12.48 -30.52
C ARG A 102 -30.06 13.70 -30.67
N PRO A 103 -30.42 14.70 -31.49
CA PRO A 103 -29.68 15.95 -31.57
C PRO A 103 -29.80 16.74 -30.27
N TRP A 104 -28.72 17.44 -29.91
CA TRP A 104 -28.64 18.31 -28.74
C TRP A 104 -27.94 19.63 -29.10
N SER A 105 -28.19 20.65 -28.28
CA SER A 105 -27.65 21.99 -28.45
C SER A 105 -26.73 22.34 -27.29
N ASP A 106 -25.49 22.70 -27.59
CA ASP A 106 -24.50 23.05 -26.58
C ASP A 106 -24.95 24.21 -25.67
N ALA A 107 -25.57 25.23 -26.25
CA ALA A 107 -26.06 26.40 -25.52
C ALA A 107 -27.37 26.17 -24.73
N GLU A 108 -28.03 25.02 -24.90
CA GLU A 108 -29.37 24.80 -24.33
C GLU A 108 -29.54 23.45 -23.63
N ALA A 109 -28.62 22.50 -23.82
CA ALA A 109 -28.71 21.18 -23.22
C ALA A 109 -28.60 21.27 -21.70
N THR A 110 -29.45 20.52 -21.02
CA THR A 110 -29.50 20.35 -19.56
C THR A 110 -29.71 18.88 -19.26
N TRP A 111 -29.77 18.52 -17.98
CA TRP A 111 -30.16 17.16 -17.57
C TRP A 111 -31.55 16.77 -18.08
N GLU A 112 -32.50 17.70 -18.14
CA GLU A 112 -33.88 17.43 -18.56
C GLU A 112 -34.11 17.64 -20.06
N GLN A 113 -33.32 18.50 -20.71
CA GLN A 113 -33.57 18.92 -22.10
C GLN A 113 -32.36 18.73 -23.00
N ALA A 114 -32.57 18.16 -24.18
CA ALA A 114 -31.54 18.07 -25.22
C ALA A 114 -31.32 19.43 -25.91
N SER A 115 -32.40 20.19 -26.07
CA SER A 115 -32.40 21.58 -26.55
C SER A 115 -33.68 22.28 -26.10
N ALA A 116 -33.81 23.59 -26.34
CA ALA A 116 -34.94 24.36 -25.84
C ALA A 116 -36.28 23.77 -26.30
N GLY A 117 -37.07 23.28 -25.34
CA GLY A 117 -38.38 22.68 -25.59
C GLY A 117 -38.35 21.26 -26.17
N GLN A 118 -37.20 20.60 -26.20
CA GLN A 118 -37.02 19.21 -26.59
C GLN A 118 -36.44 18.40 -25.42
N PRO A 119 -37.28 17.80 -24.56
CA PRO A 119 -36.81 17.01 -23.42
C PRO A 119 -36.09 15.74 -23.88
N TRP A 120 -35.20 15.21 -23.05
CA TRP A 120 -34.74 13.83 -23.18
C TRP A 120 -35.93 12.86 -22.95
N VAL A 121 -35.92 11.67 -23.56
CA VAL A 121 -36.86 10.60 -23.19
C VAL A 121 -36.57 10.10 -21.79
N VAL A 122 -35.29 9.96 -21.45
CA VAL A 122 -34.83 9.75 -20.08
C VAL A 122 -33.80 10.82 -19.77
N SER A 123 -34.05 11.61 -18.72
CA SER A 123 -33.16 12.68 -18.26
C SER A 123 -31.71 12.16 -18.13
N GLY A 124 -30.73 13.00 -18.46
CA GLY A 124 -29.33 12.59 -18.54
C GLY A 124 -28.92 11.96 -19.88
N ALA A 125 -29.71 12.15 -20.95
CA ALA A 125 -29.47 11.54 -22.26
C ALA A 125 -29.39 10.00 -22.22
N MET A 126 -30.24 9.37 -21.41
CA MET A 126 -30.24 7.93 -21.15
C MET A 126 -31.32 7.18 -21.95
N GLY A 127 -31.40 5.87 -21.75
CA GLY A 127 -32.42 5.03 -22.37
C GLY A 127 -32.33 5.06 -23.90
N SER A 128 -33.44 5.36 -24.59
CA SER A 128 -33.47 5.40 -26.06
C SER A 128 -32.76 6.62 -26.67
N ASP A 129 -32.28 7.56 -25.87
CA ASP A 129 -31.55 8.74 -26.37
C ASP A 129 -30.09 8.43 -26.74
N ARG A 130 -29.58 7.25 -26.33
CA ARG A 130 -28.24 6.75 -26.67
C ARG A 130 -28.27 5.25 -27.01
N ASP A 131 -27.18 4.74 -27.57
CA ASP A 131 -27.01 3.31 -27.79
C ASP A 131 -26.87 2.54 -26.47
N ALA A 132 -27.35 1.29 -26.45
CA ALA A 132 -27.33 0.46 -25.24
C ALA A 132 -25.92 -0.05 -24.88
N SER A 133 -25.06 -0.23 -25.89
CA SER A 133 -23.66 -0.63 -25.69
C SER A 133 -22.73 0.55 -25.93
N PRO A 134 -21.64 0.68 -25.16
CA PRO A 134 -20.68 1.74 -25.39
C PRO A 134 -19.92 1.51 -26.71
N ILE A 135 -19.63 2.60 -27.42
CA ILE A 135 -18.77 2.66 -28.62
C ILE A 135 -17.27 2.74 -28.28
N GLY A 136 -16.94 2.88 -27.00
CA GLY A 136 -15.59 2.86 -26.44
C GLY A 136 -15.65 2.90 -24.92
N THR A 137 -14.64 2.36 -24.24
CA THR A 137 -14.56 2.35 -22.77
C THR A 137 -13.17 2.72 -22.29
N PHE A 138 -13.07 3.37 -21.14
CA PHE A 138 -11.78 3.70 -20.53
C PHE A 138 -11.84 3.71 -19.01
N VAL A 139 -10.67 3.56 -18.38
CA VAL A 139 -10.45 3.66 -16.93
C VAL A 139 -9.36 4.70 -16.69
N PRO A 140 -9.68 5.89 -16.16
CA PRO A 140 -8.74 7.00 -16.03
C PRO A 140 -7.82 6.81 -14.81
N SER A 141 -6.76 6.02 -14.94
CA SER A 141 -5.84 5.73 -13.83
C SER A 141 -4.78 6.81 -13.55
N ARG A 142 -4.76 7.90 -14.33
CA ARG A 142 -3.81 9.03 -14.20
C ARG A 142 -4.37 10.32 -14.82
N THR A 143 -3.96 11.47 -14.30
CA THR A 143 -4.21 12.76 -14.94
C THR A 143 -3.37 12.91 -16.21
N GLY A 144 -3.82 13.73 -17.15
CA GLY A 144 -3.15 13.99 -18.42
C GLY A 144 -3.87 13.38 -19.62
N ARG A 145 -3.21 13.39 -20.77
CA ARG A 145 -3.82 12.97 -22.04
C ARG A 145 -3.91 11.44 -22.13
N ILE A 146 -5.10 10.95 -22.42
CA ILE A 146 -5.41 9.55 -22.74
C ILE A 146 -5.97 9.48 -24.16
N SER A 147 -5.89 8.30 -24.78
CA SER A 147 -6.54 8.01 -26.06
C SER A 147 -7.47 6.82 -25.88
N VAL A 148 -8.74 7.01 -26.18
CA VAL A 148 -9.79 5.99 -26.09
C VAL A 148 -10.07 5.48 -27.49
N SER A 149 -9.62 4.27 -27.81
CA SER A 149 -9.95 3.63 -29.09
C SER A 149 -11.44 3.31 -29.16
N LEU A 150 -12.06 3.58 -30.31
CA LEU A 150 -13.44 3.19 -30.56
C LEU A 150 -13.50 1.73 -31.02
N ASN A 151 -14.50 1.00 -30.52
CA ASN A 151 -14.75 -0.39 -30.90
C ASN A 151 -15.52 -0.49 -32.23
N ALA A 152 -15.91 -1.70 -32.64
CA ALA A 152 -16.71 -1.98 -33.83
C ALA A 152 -17.93 -1.05 -33.98
N ALA A 153 -18.75 -0.95 -32.93
CA ALA A 153 -19.94 -0.11 -32.93
C ALA A 153 -19.58 1.38 -33.06
N GLY A 154 -18.43 1.79 -32.50
CA GLY A 154 -17.91 3.14 -32.67
C GLY A 154 -17.42 3.45 -34.08
N LEU A 155 -16.74 2.51 -34.75
CA LEU A 155 -16.36 2.66 -36.16
C LEU A 155 -17.61 2.75 -37.04
N GLU A 156 -18.62 1.91 -36.80
CA GLU A 156 -19.91 1.99 -37.47
C GLU A 156 -20.62 3.32 -37.21
N ALA A 157 -20.56 3.84 -35.98
CA ALA A 157 -21.13 5.14 -35.63
C ALA A 157 -20.43 6.28 -36.38
N VAL A 158 -19.10 6.33 -36.37
CA VAL A 158 -18.33 7.34 -37.10
C VAL A 158 -18.56 7.22 -38.62
N GLN A 159 -18.62 6.00 -39.15
CA GLN A 159 -18.93 5.77 -40.57
C GLN A 159 -20.32 6.32 -40.93
N ARG A 160 -21.32 6.08 -40.07
CA ARG A 160 -22.67 6.62 -40.24
C ARG A 160 -22.69 8.14 -40.19
N TRP A 161 -21.97 8.75 -39.26
CA TRP A 161 -21.84 10.20 -39.13
C TRP A 161 -21.19 10.85 -40.35
N ILE A 162 -20.26 10.17 -41.01
CA ILE A 162 -19.63 10.65 -42.25
C ILE A 162 -20.58 10.52 -43.44
N VAL A 163 -21.25 9.38 -43.59
CA VAL A 163 -22.16 9.10 -44.72
C VAL A 163 -23.43 9.96 -44.63
N ASP A 164 -23.97 10.11 -43.42
CA ASP A 164 -25.12 10.96 -43.12
C ASP A 164 -24.78 11.92 -41.97
N PRO A 165 -24.24 13.13 -42.28
CA PRO A 165 -23.90 14.13 -41.27
C PRO A 165 -25.08 14.55 -40.38
N ALA A 166 -26.33 14.39 -40.82
CA ALA A 166 -27.49 14.69 -39.99
C ALA A 166 -27.67 13.68 -38.84
N SER A 167 -27.06 12.48 -38.95
CA SER A 167 -27.05 11.47 -37.88
C SER A 167 -25.96 11.71 -36.82
N ASN A 168 -25.09 12.70 -37.01
CA ASN A 168 -23.98 12.98 -36.11
C ASN A 168 -24.43 13.81 -34.89
N HIS A 169 -24.90 13.09 -33.88
CA HIS A 169 -25.22 13.65 -32.58
C HIS A 169 -24.08 13.50 -31.56
N GLY A 170 -22.95 12.88 -31.94
CA GLY A 170 -21.84 12.60 -31.03
C GLY A 170 -22.16 11.49 -30.03
N PHE A 171 -21.65 11.62 -28.81
CA PHE A 171 -21.82 10.64 -27.75
C PHE A 171 -21.97 11.29 -26.37
N VAL A 172 -22.48 10.52 -25.41
CA VAL A 172 -22.43 10.82 -23.98
C VAL A 172 -21.38 9.94 -23.30
N ILE A 173 -20.53 10.53 -22.47
CA ILE A 173 -19.68 9.82 -21.53
C ILE A 173 -20.46 9.68 -20.23
N ASP A 174 -20.58 8.44 -19.76
CA ASP A 174 -21.29 8.09 -18.55
C ASP A 174 -20.58 6.92 -17.84
N ILE A 175 -20.82 6.80 -16.54
CA ILE A 175 -20.24 5.74 -15.73
C ILE A 175 -20.88 4.38 -16.08
N VAL A 176 -20.05 3.35 -16.20
CA VAL A 176 -20.47 1.96 -16.44
C VAL A 176 -20.47 1.17 -15.13
N SER A 177 -19.47 1.41 -14.29
CA SER A 177 -19.34 0.80 -12.96
C SER A 177 -18.53 1.68 -12.03
N GLY A 178 -19.00 1.82 -10.79
CA GLY A 178 -18.38 2.64 -9.75
C GLY A 178 -19.27 3.79 -9.29
N SER A 179 -18.70 4.74 -8.55
CA SER A 179 -19.40 5.91 -8.00
C SER A 179 -18.52 7.16 -7.85
N ASP A 180 -17.26 7.09 -8.25
CA ASP A 180 -16.30 8.19 -8.15
C ASP A 180 -16.18 8.86 -9.53
N GLY A 181 -16.45 10.16 -9.60
CA GLY A 181 -16.46 10.91 -10.86
C GLY A 181 -15.11 11.06 -11.56
N VAL A 182 -15.14 11.42 -12.85
CA VAL A 182 -13.97 11.80 -13.66
C VAL A 182 -14.14 13.23 -14.16
N ASP A 183 -13.08 14.03 -14.05
CA ASP A 183 -13.03 15.35 -14.64
C ASP A 183 -12.21 15.35 -15.94
N LEU A 184 -12.78 15.95 -16.98
CA LEU A 184 -12.16 16.10 -18.30
C LEU A 184 -12.05 17.58 -18.69
N ALA A 185 -11.00 17.90 -19.45
CA ALA A 185 -10.89 19.21 -20.09
C ALA A 185 -11.96 19.39 -21.18
N SER A 186 -12.52 20.59 -21.23
CA SER A 186 -13.52 21.02 -22.24
C SER A 186 -12.90 21.54 -23.54
N MET A 187 -13.71 21.80 -24.55
CA MET A 187 -13.34 22.53 -25.77
C MET A 187 -12.92 23.97 -25.47
N GLU A 188 -13.35 24.55 -24.35
CA GLU A 188 -13.00 25.88 -23.86
C GLU A 188 -11.60 25.92 -23.24
N ALA A 189 -11.00 24.75 -22.97
CA ALA A 189 -9.66 24.64 -22.40
C ALA A 189 -8.56 25.17 -23.35
N GLY A 190 -7.32 25.22 -22.85
CA GLY A 190 -6.16 25.57 -23.66
C GLY A 190 -5.96 24.57 -24.82
N ALA A 191 -5.42 25.04 -25.96
CA ALA A 191 -5.34 24.24 -27.19
C ALA A 191 -4.69 22.85 -27.05
N LEU A 192 -3.73 22.68 -26.12
CA LEU A 192 -3.07 21.39 -25.87
C LEU A 192 -3.94 20.40 -25.06
N GLN A 193 -4.97 20.87 -24.38
CA GLN A 193 -5.82 20.08 -23.48
C GLN A 193 -7.16 19.70 -24.11
N ARG A 194 -7.59 20.41 -25.16
CA ARG A 194 -8.90 20.22 -25.80
C ARG A 194 -9.09 18.78 -26.29
N PRO A 195 -10.28 18.19 -26.11
CA PRO A 195 -10.62 16.90 -26.68
C PRO A 195 -10.41 16.86 -28.19
N ALA A 196 -9.98 15.71 -28.71
CA ALA A 196 -9.81 15.52 -30.14
C ALA A 196 -10.38 14.17 -30.58
N LEU A 197 -11.09 14.15 -31.70
CA LEU A 197 -11.46 12.91 -32.39
C LEU A 197 -10.47 12.67 -33.51
N ASN A 198 -9.80 11.52 -33.50
CA ASN A 198 -8.91 11.06 -34.56
C ASN A 198 -9.67 10.06 -35.43
N VAL A 199 -9.64 10.25 -36.74
CA VAL A 199 -10.26 9.35 -37.73
C VAL A 199 -9.24 9.00 -38.79
N THR A 200 -8.97 7.71 -38.93
CA THR A 200 -8.22 7.14 -40.05
C THR A 200 -9.22 6.56 -41.03
N TYR A 201 -9.18 6.99 -42.29
CA TYR A 201 -10.09 6.49 -43.33
C TYR A 201 -9.37 6.17 -44.63
N SER A 202 -9.94 5.26 -45.41
CA SER A 202 -9.52 4.98 -46.78
C SER A 202 -10.39 5.75 -47.76
N THR A 203 -9.77 6.28 -48.81
CA THR A 203 -10.50 6.83 -49.96
C THR A 203 -11.04 5.75 -50.92
N ASP A 204 -10.67 4.49 -50.71
CA ASP A 204 -11.26 3.34 -51.41
C ASP A 204 -12.54 2.88 -50.69
N PRO A 205 -13.72 2.98 -51.33
CA PRO A 205 -14.98 2.55 -50.75
C PRO A 205 -15.09 1.02 -50.54
N ASN A 206 -14.14 0.22 -51.06
CA ASN A 206 -14.10 -1.23 -50.85
C ASN A 206 -13.08 -1.67 -49.78
N ALA A 207 -12.41 -0.74 -49.10
CA ALA A 207 -11.55 -1.09 -47.98
C ALA A 207 -12.39 -1.70 -46.85
N THR A 208 -12.05 -2.92 -46.42
CA THR A 208 -12.71 -3.59 -45.30
C THR A 208 -12.46 -2.80 -44.01
N VAL A 209 -13.53 -2.50 -43.26
CA VAL A 209 -13.41 -2.01 -41.88
C VAL A 209 -12.81 -3.13 -41.06
N THR A 210 -11.87 -2.78 -40.20
CA THR A 210 -11.05 -3.73 -39.42
C THR A 210 -10.87 -3.13 -38.03
N ILE A 211 -11.09 -3.91 -36.99
CA ILE A 211 -11.23 -3.47 -35.60
C ILE A 211 -9.94 -3.82 -34.86
N PRO A 212 -9.29 -2.88 -34.15
CA PRO A 212 -8.12 -3.21 -33.35
C PRO A 212 -8.45 -4.24 -32.25
N PRO A 213 -7.50 -5.09 -31.85
CA PRO A 213 -7.71 -6.03 -30.74
C PRO A 213 -7.88 -5.28 -29.41
N VAL A 214 -8.39 -5.98 -28.39
CA VAL A 214 -8.45 -5.53 -27.00
C VAL A 214 -7.39 -6.28 -26.20
N ALA A 215 -6.45 -5.54 -25.61
CA ALA A 215 -5.45 -6.11 -24.70
C ALA A 215 -6.00 -6.16 -23.27
N ALA A 216 -5.87 -7.30 -22.60
CA ALA A 216 -6.18 -7.45 -21.18
C ALA A 216 -5.31 -8.55 -20.57
N PHE A 217 -4.89 -8.35 -19.30
CA PHE A 217 -4.11 -9.36 -18.59
C PHE A 217 -4.26 -9.33 -17.07
N THR A 218 -3.93 -10.47 -16.47
CA THR A 218 -3.78 -10.64 -15.02
C THR A 218 -2.33 -11.03 -14.67
N LEU A 219 -1.94 -10.88 -13.41
CA LEU A 219 -0.67 -11.40 -12.90
C LEU A 219 -0.88 -12.17 -11.58
N ASN A 220 -0.02 -13.15 -11.31
CA ASN A 220 -0.03 -13.95 -10.09
C ASN A 220 1.42 -14.26 -9.64
N PRO A 221 1.79 -13.97 -8.38
CA PRO A 221 1.04 -13.17 -7.40
C PRO A 221 0.89 -11.70 -7.83
N GLU A 222 -0.10 -10.98 -7.28
CA GLU A 222 -0.29 -9.54 -7.59
C GLU A 222 0.87 -8.66 -7.11
N ASN A 223 1.50 -9.04 -6.01
CA ASN A 223 2.68 -8.39 -5.44
C ASN A 223 3.80 -9.42 -5.31
N PRO A 224 4.60 -9.67 -6.37
CA PRO A 224 5.67 -10.64 -6.32
C PRO A 224 6.79 -10.23 -5.36
N VAL A 225 7.47 -11.21 -4.78
CA VAL A 225 8.69 -10.99 -4.00
C VAL A 225 9.89 -10.98 -4.94
N VAL A 226 10.88 -10.16 -4.63
CA VAL A 226 12.15 -10.09 -5.35
C VAL A 226 12.76 -11.49 -5.54
N ALA A 227 13.34 -11.74 -6.71
CA ALA A 227 13.90 -13.03 -7.11
C ALA A 227 12.90 -14.22 -7.19
N VAL A 228 11.60 -13.99 -6.97
CA VAL A 228 10.52 -14.97 -7.19
C VAL A 228 9.79 -14.66 -8.50
N GLY A 229 9.42 -15.71 -9.23
CA GLY A 229 8.75 -15.57 -10.53
C GLY A 229 7.28 -15.15 -10.40
N ALA A 230 6.90 -14.10 -11.13
CA ALA A 230 5.52 -13.71 -11.37
C ALA A 230 5.05 -14.29 -12.72
N THR A 231 3.81 -14.79 -12.76
CA THR A 231 3.16 -15.24 -14.01
C THR A 231 2.20 -14.17 -14.48
N PHE A 232 2.29 -13.80 -15.75
CA PHE A 232 1.41 -12.87 -16.45
C PHE A 232 0.56 -13.66 -17.44
N ASP A 233 -0.76 -13.43 -17.44
CA ASP A 233 -1.71 -14.12 -18.31
C ASP A 233 -2.57 -13.13 -19.10
N ALA A 234 -2.38 -13.12 -20.42
CA ALA A 234 -3.10 -12.32 -21.39
C ALA A 234 -4.32 -13.04 -22.01
N SER A 235 -4.75 -14.17 -21.45
CA SER A 235 -5.89 -14.95 -21.96
C SER A 235 -7.21 -14.16 -22.05
N GLY A 236 -7.32 -13.05 -21.33
CA GLY A 236 -8.44 -12.10 -21.42
C GLY A 236 -8.41 -11.18 -22.65
N SER A 237 -7.36 -11.19 -23.46
CA SER A 237 -7.29 -10.38 -24.68
C SER A 237 -8.15 -10.96 -25.79
N SER A 238 -8.79 -10.12 -26.60
CA SER A 238 -9.75 -10.52 -27.62
C SER A 238 -9.61 -9.71 -28.91
N ASP A 239 -10.06 -10.29 -30.02
CA ASP A 239 -10.21 -9.59 -31.28
C ASP A 239 -11.60 -9.91 -31.86
N ALA A 240 -12.32 -8.89 -32.31
CA ALA A 240 -13.75 -8.99 -32.61
C ALA A 240 -14.06 -9.43 -34.04
N ASP A 241 -13.17 -9.09 -34.98
CA ASP A 241 -13.27 -9.45 -36.41
C ASP A 241 -12.12 -10.34 -36.89
N GLY A 242 -11.19 -10.68 -36.00
CA GLY A 242 -10.05 -11.51 -36.31
C GLY A 242 -9.56 -12.39 -35.16
N THR A 243 -8.25 -12.58 -35.16
CA THR A 243 -7.48 -13.39 -34.22
C THR A 243 -6.22 -12.64 -33.84
N ILE A 244 -5.86 -12.70 -32.56
CA ILE A 244 -4.57 -12.19 -32.08
C ILE A 244 -3.45 -13.11 -32.57
N THR A 245 -2.51 -12.55 -33.33
CA THR A 245 -1.36 -13.26 -33.90
C THR A 245 -0.10 -13.18 -33.05
N SER A 246 0.04 -12.17 -32.18
CA SER A 246 1.20 -12.04 -31.29
C SER A 246 0.90 -11.32 -29.97
N TYR A 247 1.68 -11.67 -28.96
CA TYR A 247 1.67 -11.08 -27.62
C TYR A 247 3.12 -10.72 -27.27
N ALA A 248 3.37 -9.45 -26.96
CA ALA A 248 4.66 -8.93 -26.55
C ALA A 248 4.55 -8.29 -25.16
N TRP A 249 5.50 -8.63 -24.28
CA TRP A 249 5.56 -8.15 -22.91
C TRP A 249 6.78 -7.27 -22.70
N ASP A 250 6.58 -6.19 -21.96
CA ASP A 250 7.62 -5.37 -21.34
C ASP A 250 7.31 -5.32 -19.84
N PHE A 251 8.20 -5.82 -19.00
CA PHE A 251 7.96 -5.93 -17.56
C PHE A 251 8.28 -4.65 -16.77
N GLY A 252 8.80 -3.61 -17.44
CA GLY A 252 9.11 -2.32 -16.85
C GLY A 252 10.48 -2.21 -16.18
N ASP A 253 11.25 -3.30 -16.10
CA ASP A 253 12.62 -3.36 -15.57
C ASP A 253 13.69 -3.57 -16.65
N GLY A 254 13.29 -3.47 -17.92
CA GLY A 254 14.11 -3.81 -19.10
C GLY A 254 13.98 -5.26 -19.56
N GLY A 255 13.28 -6.12 -18.78
CA GLY A 255 12.90 -7.46 -19.19
C GLY A 255 11.77 -7.46 -20.22
N THR A 256 11.80 -8.43 -21.13
CA THR A 256 10.76 -8.62 -22.16
C THR A 256 10.33 -10.08 -22.24
N GLY A 257 9.13 -10.32 -22.76
CA GLY A 257 8.54 -11.65 -22.91
C GLY A 257 7.63 -11.75 -24.13
N SER A 258 7.14 -12.95 -24.42
CA SER A 258 6.16 -13.18 -25.48
C SER A 258 5.24 -14.35 -25.17
N GLY A 259 4.10 -14.42 -25.87
CA GLY A 259 3.10 -15.46 -25.69
C GLY A 259 1.95 -15.06 -24.76
N VAL A 260 0.88 -15.84 -24.77
CA VAL A 260 -0.33 -15.59 -23.96
C VAL A 260 0.00 -15.60 -22.47
N GLN A 261 0.86 -16.53 -22.03
CA GLN A 261 1.42 -16.55 -20.69
C GLN A 261 2.92 -16.28 -20.73
N ALA A 262 3.40 -15.46 -19.81
CA ALA A 262 4.81 -15.19 -19.62
C ALA A 262 5.18 -15.20 -18.13
N THR A 263 6.38 -15.67 -17.80
CA THR A 263 6.92 -15.61 -16.44
C THR A 263 8.07 -14.62 -16.38
N HIS A 264 8.13 -13.78 -15.35
CA HIS A 264 9.21 -12.83 -15.15
C HIS A 264 9.68 -12.80 -13.70
N VAL A 265 10.99 -12.60 -13.49
CA VAL A 265 11.61 -12.49 -12.16
C VAL A 265 12.20 -11.10 -12.03
N TYR A 266 11.68 -10.32 -11.09
CA TYR A 266 12.22 -8.99 -10.78
C TYR A 266 13.44 -9.12 -9.87
N SER A 267 14.57 -8.57 -10.30
CA SER A 267 15.84 -8.69 -9.57
C SER A 267 15.97 -7.71 -8.39
N ASN A 268 15.15 -6.66 -8.38
CA ASN A 268 15.18 -5.64 -7.34
C ASN A 268 13.75 -5.38 -6.83
N VAL A 269 13.67 -4.93 -5.59
CA VAL A 269 12.43 -4.37 -5.02
C VAL A 269 12.09 -3.06 -5.72
N GLY A 270 10.81 -2.77 -5.88
CA GLY A 270 10.39 -1.54 -6.54
C GLY A 270 9.03 -1.60 -7.18
N GLN A 271 8.70 -0.53 -7.89
CA GLN A 271 7.47 -0.42 -8.66
C GLN A 271 7.82 -0.48 -10.15
N TYR A 272 7.15 -1.36 -10.87
CA TYR A 272 7.36 -1.59 -12.30
C TYR A 272 6.04 -1.50 -13.06
N THR A 273 6.05 -0.86 -14.24
CA THR A 273 4.86 -0.80 -15.09
C THR A 273 4.96 -1.91 -16.15
N ALA A 274 4.30 -3.03 -15.90
CA ALA A 274 4.22 -4.11 -16.89
C ALA A 274 3.24 -3.73 -18.01
N ARG A 275 3.66 -3.91 -19.26
CA ARG A 275 2.90 -3.61 -20.47
C ARG A 275 2.75 -4.86 -21.34
N LEU A 276 1.51 -5.15 -21.70
CA LEU A 276 1.17 -6.08 -22.78
C LEU A 276 0.93 -5.30 -24.06
N THR A 277 1.44 -5.78 -25.19
CA THR A 277 1.04 -5.35 -26.54
C THR A 277 0.59 -6.56 -27.33
N VAL A 278 -0.64 -6.56 -27.84
CA VAL A 278 -1.20 -7.61 -28.69
C VAL A 278 -1.28 -7.13 -30.13
N THR A 279 -1.01 -8.00 -31.10
CA THR A 279 -1.20 -7.71 -32.54
C THR A 279 -2.18 -8.71 -33.15
N ASP A 280 -3.12 -8.25 -33.98
CA ASP A 280 -4.08 -9.09 -34.69
C ASP A 280 -3.56 -9.63 -36.04
N ASN A 281 -4.42 -10.30 -36.83
CA ASN A 281 -4.08 -10.80 -38.17
C ASN A 281 -4.03 -9.73 -39.26
N ASP A 282 -4.53 -8.52 -38.97
CA ASP A 282 -4.51 -7.38 -39.88
C ASP A 282 -3.34 -6.41 -39.56
N GLY A 283 -2.53 -6.75 -38.55
CA GLY A 283 -1.35 -6.02 -38.13
C GLY A 283 -1.63 -4.88 -37.15
N ARG A 284 -2.85 -4.74 -36.63
CA ARG A 284 -3.19 -3.71 -35.64
C ARG A 284 -2.77 -4.11 -34.25
N GLN A 285 -2.50 -3.11 -33.43
CA GLN A 285 -2.00 -3.31 -32.08
C GLN A 285 -2.86 -2.61 -31.04
N ALA A 286 -2.96 -3.23 -29.87
CA ALA A 286 -3.47 -2.61 -28.66
C ALA A 286 -2.58 -2.96 -27.47
N SER A 287 -2.62 -2.14 -26.42
CA SER A 287 -1.80 -2.37 -25.23
C SER A 287 -2.56 -2.15 -23.94
N ALA A 288 -2.23 -2.94 -22.92
CA ALA A 288 -2.69 -2.80 -21.55
C ALA A 288 -1.49 -2.65 -20.61
N GLN A 289 -1.66 -1.97 -19.48
CA GLN A 289 -0.62 -1.76 -18.48
C GLN A 289 -1.13 -2.03 -17.07
N ARG A 290 -0.26 -2.57 -16.19
CA ARG A 290 -0.52 -2.68 -14.74
C ARG A 290 0.74 -2.31 -13.96
N LEU A 291 0.54 -1.67 -12.81
CA LEU A 291 1.60 -1.46 -11.82
C LEU A 291 1.86 -2.78 -11.09
N VAL A 292 3.13 -3.16 -10.99
CA VAL A 292 3.61 -4.33 -10.25
C VAL A 292 4.46 -3.83 -9.10
N ILE A 293 4.07 -4.15 -7.86
CA ILE A 293 4.83 -3.81 -6.66
C ILE A 293 5.65 -5.04 -6.27
N VAL A 294 6.95 -4.96 -6.47
CA VAL A 294 7.89 -6.02 -6.09
C VAL A 294 8.34 -5.79 -4.66
N LEU A 295 7.98 -6.74 -3.80
CA LEU A 295 8.26 -6.72 -2.38
C LEU A 295 9.67 -7.25 -2.10
N GLY A 296 10.31 -6.72 -1.06
CA GLY A 296 11.53 -7.30 -0.53
C GLY A 296 11.24 -8.53 0.33
N GLU A 297 12.29 -9.27 0.63
CA GLU A 297 12.26 -10.28 1.70
C GLU A 297 12.88 -9.64 2.95
N GLN A 298 12.15 -9.63 4.07
CA GLN A 298 12.70 -9.25 5.38
C GLN A 298 12.82 -10.49 6.22
N VAL A 299 14.03 -10.73 6.75
CA VAL A 299 14.26 -11.74 7.78
C VAL A 299 13.95 -11.12 9.12
N GLU A 300 13.01 -11.71 9.85
CA GLU A 300 12.62 -11.33 11.19
C GLU A 300 12.96 -12.46 12.16
N GLN A 301 13.23 -12.10 13.41
CA GLN A 301 13.50 -13.04 14.49
C GLN A 301 12.54 -12.79 15.65
N ILE A 302 11.95 -13.86 16.17
CA ILE A 302 11.07 -13.80 17.34
C ILE A 302 11.37 -14.96 18.27
N ALA A 303 11.13 -14.75 19.56
CA ALA A 303 11.25 -15.80 20.55
C ALA A 303 10.04 -15.79 21.49
N PHE A 304 9.68 -16.98 21.97
CA PHE A 304 8.54 -17.22 22.85
C PHE A 304 9.04 -17.85 24.15
N GLN A 305 8.96 -17.10 25.25
CA GLN A 305 9.39 -17.50 26.58
C GLN A 305 8.55 -16.77 27.63
N ASP A 306 7.85 -17.54 28.46
CA ASP A 306 6.89 -17.01 29.43
C ASP A 306 7.49 -15.97 30.39
N GLY A 307 6.91 -14.78 30.37
CA GLY A 307 7.34 -13.62 31.18
C GLY A 307 8.59 -12.91 30.65
N VAL A 308 9.05 -13.21 29.44
CA VAL A 308 10.29 -12.65 28.86
C VAL A 308 10.07 -12.10 27.46
N VAL A 309 9.80 -12.97 26.48
CA VAL A 309 9.69 -12.65 25.05
C VAL A 309 8.48 -13.36 24.44
N PRO A 310 7.78 -12.78 23.45
CA PRO A 310 8.09 -11.54 22.73
C PRO A 310 7.89 -10.25 23.55
N ASN A 311 7.23 -10.35 24.69
CA ASN A 311 7.16 -9.28 25.68
C ASN A 311 7.03 -9.86 27.10
N ALA A 312 7.22 -9.03 28.13
CA ALA A 312 7.19 -9.46 29.53
C ALA A 312 5.82 -10.01 30.02
N SER A 313 4.75 -9.87 29.23
CA SER A 313 3.41 -10.38 29.55
C SER A 313 3.07 -11.69 28.82
N TYR A 314 3.95 -12.19 27.96
CA TYR A 314 3.74 -13.46 27.27
C TYR A 314 3.57 -14.61 28.27
N SER A 315 2.52 -15.41 28.07
CA SER A 315 2.14 -16.56 28.93
C SER A 315 1.60 -17.73 28.07
N GLY A 316 2.16 -17.88 26.87
CA GLY A 316 1.71 -18.85 25.87
C GLY A 316 2.42 -20.20 25.94
N THR A 317 3.37 -20.38 26.86
CA THR A 317 4.09 -21.64 27.06
C THR A 317 3.23 -22.61 27.85
N ARG A 318 3.11 -23.85 27.39
CA ARG A 318 2.54 -24.98 28.14
C ARG A 318 3.58 -26.07 28.21
N ASP A 319 3.82 -26.60 29.40
CA ASP A 319 4.73 -27.72 29.54
C ASP A 319 4.36 -28.68 30.67
N THR A 320 4.76 -29.94 30.53
CA THR A 320 4.59 -30.92 31.60
C THR A 320 5.49 -32.13 31.37
N LYS A 321 5.69 -32.93 32.41
CA LYS A 321 6.28 -34.27 32.33
C LYS A 321 5.20 -35.33 32.50
N ILE A 322 5.36 -36.47 31.84
CA ILE A 322 4.52 -37.66 32.00
C ILE A 322 5.41 -38.85 32.35
N LYS A 323 5.00 -39.66 33.32
CA LYS A 323 5.88 -40.66 33.94
C LYS A 323 5.22 -42.03 34.10
N SER A 324 5.91 -43.09 33.65
CA SER A 324 5.41 -44.47 33.76
C SER A 324 5.40 -45.04 35.20
N ASP A 325 6.12 -44.44 36.14
CA ASP A 325 6.14 -44.86 37.55
C ASP A 325 5.12 -44.12 38.43
N ASP A 326 4.52 -43.05 37.92
CA ASP A 326 3.42 -42.28 38.54
C ASP A 326 2.35 -41.94 37.50
N GLU A 327 1.75 -43.00 36.96
CA GLU A 327 1.02 -42.96 35.69
C GLU A 327 -0.25 -42.08 35.67
N ASN A 328 -0.75 -41.69 36.84
CA ASN A 328 -2.03 -40.99 36.99
C ASN A 328 -1.87 -39.58 37.58
N ARG A 329 -0.63 -39.12 37.83
CA ARG A 329 -0.38 -37.77 38.31
C ARG A 329 -0.17 -36.83 37.14
N ALA A 330 -0.80 -35.67 37.21
CA ALA A 330 -0.48 -34.53 36.35
C ALA A 330 0.61 -33.67 37.02
N PHE A 331 1.56 -33.19 36.21
CA PHE A 331 2.76 -32.50 36.68
C PHE A 331 2.89 -31.06 36.19
N GLY A 332 1.87 -30.50 35.51
CA GLY A 332 1.92 -29.15 34.92
C GLY A 332 2.00 -27.97 35.89
N GLY A 333 2.34 -28.22 37.16
CA GLY A 333 2.66 -27.18 38.14
C GLY A 333 4.02 -27.41 38.84
N ASP A 334 4.77 -28.43 38.44
CA ASP A 334 6.12 -28.70 38.92
C ASP A 334 7.09 -27.71 38.26
N ASP A 335 8.15 -27.29 38.95
CA ASP A 335 9.16 -26.33 38.44
C ASP A 335 10.29 -26.98 37.62
N ASN A 336 10.18 -28.29 37.40
CA ASN A 336 11.11 -29.10 36.63
C ASN A 336 10.41 -30.09 35.67
N ILE A 337 11.13 -30.44 34.62
CA ILE A 337 10.78 -31.49 33.66
C ILE A 337 11.90 -32.52 33.67
N GLU A 338 11.52 -33.79 33.74
CA GLU A 338 12.38 -34.97 33.76
C GLU A 338 12.07 -35.79 32.50
N VAL A 339 13.09 -36.17 31.72
CA VAL A 339 12.95 -37.09 30.58
C VAL A 339 13.95 -38.23 30.78
N ASP A 340 13.48 -39.47 30.71
CA ASP A 340 14.25 -40.68 31.04
C ASP A 340 13.70 -41.87 30.23
N GLY A 341 14.53 -42.85 29.94
CA GLY A 341 14.18 -44.06 29.20
C GLY A 341 13.91 -45.29 30.09
N SER A 342 14.23 -45.23 31.38
CA SER A 342 13.90 -46.30 32.33
C SER A 342 13.94 -45.85 33.80
N PRO A 343 12.79 -45.62 34.45
CA PRO A 343 11.44 -45.77 33.90
C PRO A 343 11.13 -44.71 32.82
N ASP A 344 10.26 -45.05 31.85
CA ASP A 344 9.95 -44.19 30.70
C ASP A 344 9.28 -42.89 31.16
N TYR A 345 9.91 -41.74 30.90
CA TYR A 345 9.38 -40.39 31.12
C TYR A 345 9.45 -39.58 29.83
N GLY A 346 8.44 -38.73 29.60
CA GLY A 346 8.40 -37.82 28.45
C GLY A 346 8.10 -36.39 28.87
N ALA A 347 8.55 -35.43 28.07
CA ALA A 347 8.18 -34.02 28.19
C ALA A 347 7.21 -33.61 27.09
N LEU A 348 6.15 -32.89 27.44
CA LEU A 348 5.26 -32.22 26.49
C LEU A 348 5.54 -30.72 26.57
N LEU A 349 5.77 -30.08 25.43
CA LEU A 349 6.14 -28.66 25.34
C LEU A 349 5.36 -27.99 24.21
N ALA A 350 4.70 -26.86 24.46
CA ALA A 350 4.03 -26.08 23.42
C ALA A 350 4.19 -24.58 23.68
N TRP A 351 4.22 -23.79 22.60
CA TRP A 351 4.22 -22.33 22.65
C TRP A 351 3.10 -21.80 21.77
N ASP A 352 2.36 -20.80 22.25
CA ASP A 352 1.53 -19.96 21.39
C ASP A 352 2.43 -19.09 20.53
N ILE A 353 2.37 -19.28 19.21
CA ILE A 353 3.18 -18.56 18.23
C ILE A 353 2.36 -17.55 17.42
N SER A 354 1.18 -17.15 17.91
CA SER A 354 0.25 -16.26 17.20
C SER A 354 0.84 -14.90 16.81
N ASP A 355 1.93 -14.47 17.44
CA ASP A 355 2.63 -13.23 17.11
C ASP A 355 3.45 -13.35 15.81
N VAL A 356 3.63 -14.54 15.24
CA VAL A 356 4.18 -14.73 13.89
C VAL A 356 3.10 -14.37 12.85
N PRO A 357 3.33 -13.39 11.96
CA PRO A 357 2.31 -12.98 10.99
C PRO A 357 1.97 -14.08 9.96
N ALA A 358 0.71 -14.11 9.53
CA ALA A 358 0.27 -14.99 8.45
C ALA A 358 1.05 -14.71 7.15
N GLY A 359 1.39 -15.77 6.42
CA GLY A 359 2.21 -15.69 5.20
C GLY A 359 3.73 -15.61 5.46
N ALA A 360 4.17 -15.71 6.71
CA ALA A 360 5.58 -15.88 7.04
C ALA A 360 6.12 -17.24 6.56
N THR A 361 7.37 -17.27 6.09
CA THR A 361 8.09 -18.50 5.75
C THR A 361 9.19 -18.76 6.77
N ILE A 362 9.13 -19.87 7.51
CA ILE A 362 10.15 -20.23 8.50
C ILE A 362 11.47 -20.58 7.81
N LEU A 363 12.55 -19.95 8.27
CA LEU A 363 13.93 -20.24 7.90
C LEU A 363 14.61 -21.16 8.91
N SER A 364 14.39 -20.91 10.20
CA SER A 364 14.94 -21.73 11.27
C SER A 364 14.05 -21.70 12.52
N ALA A 365 14.14 -22.76 13.32
CA ALA A 365 13.45 -22.88 14.59
C ALA A 365 14.33 -23.65 15.59
N SER A 366 14.43 -23.17 16.83
CA SER A 366 15.18 -23.85 17.87
C SER A 366 14.50 -23.76 19.23
N ILE A 367 14.57 -24.85 20.00
CA ILE A 367 14.08 -24.91 21.37
C ILE A 367 15.28 -24.77 22.31
N LYS A 368 15.14 -23.90 23.32
CA LYS A 368 16.14 -23.62 24.35
C LYS A 368 15.62 -24.09 25.70
N LEU A 369 16.38 -24.95 26.36
CA LEU A 369 16.03 -25.55 27.66
C LEU A 369 17.14 -25.29 28.67
N SER A 370 16.80 -24.84 29.89
CA SER A 370 17.78 -24.64 30.95
C SER A 370 17.95 -25.94 31.75
N VAL A 371 18.99 -26.70 31.39
CA VAL A 371 19.32 -28.02 31.98
C VAL A 371 20.08 -27.83 33.28
N PHE A 372 19.67 -28.53 34.34
CA PHE A 372 20.35 -28.52 35.63
C PHE A 372 20.82 -29.90 36.09
N ASP A 373 20.30 -30.98 35.49
CA ASP A 373 20.85 -32.34 35.63
C ASP A 373 21.13 -32.92 34.22
N PRO A 374 22.38 -32.80 33.72
CA PRO A 374 22.73 -33.19 32.35
C PRO A 374 23.17 -34.66 32.26
N THR A 375 22.99 -35.25 31.07
CA THR A 375 23.52 -36.58 30.73
C THR A 375 24.20 -36.58 29.34
N ASN A 376 24.92 -37.65 29.02
CA ASN A 376 25.51 -37.85 27.70
C ASN A 376 24.56 -38.51 26.68
N ASP A 377 23.39 -38.95 27.16
CA ASP A 377 22.36 -39.60 26.35
C ASP A 377 21.70 -38.61 25.38
N THR A 378 20.96 -39.16 24.41
CA THR A 378 20.36 -38.40 23.32
C THR A 378 18.87 -38.65 23.31
N TYR A 379 18.10 -37.57 23.32
CA TYR A 379 16.65 -37.58 23.36
C TYR A 379 16.11 -37.06 22.03
N GLU A 380 14.97 -37.60 21.61
CA GLU A 380 14.37 -37.32 20.32
C GLU A 380 13.14 -36.43 20.51
N VAL A 381 12.94 -35.50 19.57
CA VAL A 381 11.79 -34.59 19.57
C VAL A 381 10.81 -35.01 18.47
N TYR A 382 9.53 -35.11 18.81
CA TYR A 382 8.44 -35.46 17.91
C TYR A 382 7.33 -34.41 17.95
N ALA A 383 6.56 -34.27 16.88
CA ALA A 383 5.37 -33.40 16.88
C ALA A 383 4.22 -34.12 17.58
N LEU A 384 3.52 -33.43 18.48
CA LEU A 384 2.23 -33.90 18.98
C LEU A 384 1.15 -33.71 17.91
N GLN A 385 0.25 -34.68 17.80
CA GLN A 385 -0.79 -34.73 16.77
C GLN A 385 -2.19 -34.43 17.28
N ARG A 386 -2.32 -34.18 18.59
CA ARG A 386 -3.61 -33.94 19.22
C ARG A 386 -3.52 -32.98 20.41
N PRO A 387 -4.63 -32.35 20.80
CA PRO A 387 -4.68 -31.50 21.99
C PRO A 387 -4.37 -32.28 23.27
N TRP A 388 -3.75 -31.58 24.22
CA TRP A 388 -3.50 -32.04 25.59
C TRP A 388 -3.69 -30.86 26.55
N SER A 389 -3.89 -31.16 27.83
CA SER A 389 -4.11 -30.17 28.89
C SER A 389 -3.02 -30.31 29.93
N GLU A 390 -2.27 -29.25 30.19
CA GLU A 390 -1.17 -29.21 31.15
C GLU A 390 -1.59 -29.59 32.58
N SER A 391 -2.81 -29.24 32.99
CA SER A 391 -3.32 -29.59 34.32
C SER A 391 -3.77 -31.03 34.45
N ASP A 392 -4.01 -31.72 33.32
CA ASP A 392 -4.66 -33.02 33.28
C ASP A 392 -3.83 -34.11 32.61
N ALA A 393 -2.77 -33.74 31.87
CA ALA A 393 -1.94 -34.68 31.14
C ALA A 393 -1.18 -35.57 32.14
N THR A 394 -1.32 -36.87 31.95
CA THR A 394 -0.67 -37.93 32.72
C THR A 394 -0.04 -38.92 31.76
N TRP A 395 0.60 -39.97 32.28
CA TRP A 395 1.08 -41.08 31.45
C TRP A 395 -0.06 -41.77 30.67
N ARG A 396 -1.27 -41.82 31.24
CA ARG A 396 -2.43 -42.51 30.64
C ARG A 396 -3.37 -41.59 29.87
N GLU A 397 -3.45 -40.33 30.25
CA GLU A 397 -4.43 -39.37 29.71
C GLU A 397 -3.76 -38.13 29.11
N ALA A 398 -4.26 -37.69 27.94
CA ALA A 398 -3.86 -36.44 27.30
C ALA A 398 -4.55 -35.21 27.92
N SER A 399 -5.79 -35.41 28.36
CA SER A 399 -6.62 -34.41 29.03
C SER A 399 -7.70 -35.13 29.84
N ASN A 400 -8.43 -34.42 30.69
CA ASN A 400 -9.42 -34.99 31.61
C ASN A 400 -10.37 -36.00 30.93
N GLY A 401 -10.20 -37.30 31.22
CA GLY A 401 -11.03 -38.38 30.70
C GLY A 401 -10.78 -38.76 29.24
N VAL A 402 -9.68 -38.27 28.63
CA VAL A 402 -9.26 -38.58 27.27
C VAL A 402 -7.91 -39.27 27.31
N SER A 403 -7.92 -40.59 27.11
CA SER A 403 -6.69 -41.39 27.08
C SER A 403 -5.83 -41.13 25.84
N TRP A 404 -4.52 -41.26 26.00
CA TRP A 404 -3.61 -41.45 24.87
C TRP A 404 -4.00 -42.73 24.10
N SER A 405 -3.72 -42.78 22.79
CA SER A 405 -3.91 -44.00 22.01
C SER A 405 -2.92 -45.09 22.42
N GLN A 406 -1.75 -44.70 22.92
CA GLN A 406 -0.81 -45.55 23.64
C GLN A 406 -0.24 -44.73 24.81
N ASP A 407 -0.12 -45.36 25.99
CA ASP A 407 0.43 -44.70 27.19
C ASP A 407 1.78 -44.00 26.87
N GLY A 408 2.02 -42.86 27.51
CA GLY A 408 3.20 -42.03 27.28
C GLY A 408 3.15 -41.16 26.03
N ALA A 409 1.96 -40.94 25.44
CA ALA A 409 1.79 -40.22 24.17
C ALA A 409 2.57 -40.83 22.98
N SER A 410 2.92 -42.12 23.07
CA SER A 410 3.78 -42.83 22.10
C SER A 410 3.03 -43.40 20.89
N GLY A 411 1.70 -43.25 20.86
CA GLY A 411 0.86 -43.80 19.80
C GLY A 411 0.87 -42.95 18.53
N SER A 412 0.65 -43.58 17.37
CA SER A 412 0.72 -42.89 16.07
C SER A 412 -0.40 -41.86 15.81
N GLY A 413 -1.35 -41.71 16.73
CA GLY A 413 -2.34 -40.62 16.72
C GLY A 413 -2.10 -39.58 17.83
N ASP A 414 -1.06 -39.77 18.65
CA ASP A 414 -0.66 -38.89 19.75
C ASP A 414 0.61 -38.12 19.36
N ALA A 415 1.61 -38.82 18.81
CA ALA A 415 2.86 -38.24 18.31
C ALA A 415 3.18 -38.70 16.88
N GLY A 416 3.91 -37.85 16.14
CA GLY A 416 4.43 -38.17 14.81
C GLY A 416 5.61 -39.15 14.85
N SER A 417 5.90 -39.79 13.71
CA SER A 417 6.99 -40.77 13.61
C SER A 417 8.33 -40.21 13.13
N GLN A 418 8.39 -38.90 12.83
CA GLN A 418 9.61 -38.24 12.36
C GLN A 418 10.28 -37.54 13.53
N VAL A 419 11.57 -37.85 13.74
CA VAL A 419 12.42 -37.09 14.65
C VAL A 419 12.63 -35.70 14.08
N LEU A 420 12.26 -34.67 14.82
CA LEU A 420 12.31 -33.26 14.43
C LEU A 420 13.58 -32.56 14.92
N GLY A 421 14.22 -33.10 15.94
CA GLY A 421 15.43 -32.55 16.55
C GLY A 421 15.97 -33.50 17.62
N LEU A 422 17.19 -33.24 18.06
CA LEU A 422 17.86 -34.04 19.10
C LEU A 422 18.26 -33.14 20.26
N LEU A 423 17.93 -33.56 21.47
CA LEU A 423 18.46 -32.98 22.70
C LEU A 423 19.62 -33.83 23.20
N ARG A 424 20.80 -33.22 23.31
CA ARG A 424 21.98 -33.83 23.91
C ARG A 424 22.76 -32.75 24.63
N ASN A 425 22.95 -32.90 25.93
CA ASN A 425 23.63 -31.88 26.71
C ASN A 425 24.38 -32.46 27.91
N SER A 426 25.71 -32.43 27.85
CA SER A 426 26.60 -33.01 28.86
C SER A 426 27.03 -32.03 29.96
N GLY A 427 26.39 -30.88 30.09
CA GLY A 427 26.70 -29.86 31.11
C GLY A 427 25.46 -29.05 31.52
N THR A 428 25.49 -28.43 32.69
CA THR A 428 24.39 -27.55 33.14
C THR A 428 24.36 -26.26 32.33
N GLY A 429 23.18 -25.70 32.07
CA GLY A 429 22.99 -24.45 31.33
C GLY A 429 22.00 -24.59 30.18
N GLU A 430 22.01 -23.63 29.25
CA GLU A 430 21.12 -23.64 28.09
C GLU A 430 21.53 -24.74 27.09
N ALA A 431 20.66 -25.72 26.89
CA ALA A 431 20.70 -26.68 25.80
C ALA A 431 19.89 -26.16 24.61
N THR A 432 20.37 -26.40 23.39
CA THR A 432 19.67 -26.01 22.15
C THR A 432 19.29 -27.25 21.35
N ILE A 433 18.02 -27.33 20.99
CA ILE A 433 17.51 -28.29 20.02
C ILE A 433 17.24 -27.52 18.73
N ALA A 434 18.08 -27.69 17.71
CA ALA A 434 17.80 -27.16 16.38
C ALA A 434 16.81 -28.08 15.66
N LEU A 435 15.69 -27.54 15.18
CA LEU A 435 14.74 -28.32 14.41
C LEU A 435 15.26 -28.55 12.99
N ASN A 436 15.14 -29.79 12.51
CA ASN A 436 15.48 -30.19 11.15
C ASN A 436 14.36 -29.81 10.16
N GLU A 437 14.53 -30.13 8.88
CA GLU A 437 13.57 -29.81 7.82
C GLU A 437 12.13 -30.28 8.12
N SER A 438 11.97 -31.46 8.73
CA SER A 438 10.65 -31.96 9.15
C SER A 438 10.08 -31.14 10.30
N GLY A 439 10.92 -30.71 11.25
CA GLY A 439 10.53 -29.80 12.33
C GLY A 439 10.14 -28.41 11.82
N LEU A 440 10.87 -27.86 10.84
CA LEU A 440 10.50 -26.59 10.20
C LEU A 440 9.15 -26.70 9.48
N ALA A 441 8.89 -27.81 8.79
CA ALA A 441 7.59 -28.05 8.15
C ALA A 441 6.42 -28.13 9.15
N VAL A 442 6.66 -28.69 10.34
CA VAL A 442 5.66 -28.71 11.43
C VAL A 442 5.36 -27.29 11.90
N VAL A 443 6.40 -26.48 12.18
CA VAL A 443 6.22 -25.09 12.63
C VAL A 443 5.59 -24.23 11.53
N GLN A 444 5.98 -24.42 10.27
CA GLN A 444 5.33 -23.75 9.13
C GLN A 444 3.84 -24.09 9.06
N ASN A 445 3.47 -25.36 9.25
CA ASN A 445 2.06 -25.76 9.27
C ASN A 445 1.29 -25.12 10.44
N TRP A 446 1.94 -24.80 11.56
CA TRP A 446 1.30 -24.04 12.65
C TRP A 446 1.02 -22.59 12.26
N ILE A 447 1.85 -21.97 11.42
CA ILE A 447 1.60 -20.62 10.89
C ILE A 447 0.47 -20.66 9.86
N ASP A 448 0.52 -21.62 8.93
CA ASP A 448 -0.46 -21.75 7.86
C ASP A 448 -1.82 -22.22 8.40
N ASN A 449 -1.80 -23.03 9.47
CA ASN A 449 -2.97 -23.62 10.12
C ASN A 449 -2.86 -23.51 11.66
N PRO A 450 -3.15 -22.35 12.28
CA PRO A 450 -2.96 -22.10 13.72
C PRO A 450 -3.60 -23.12 14.66
N GLY A 451 -4.72 -23.73 14.25
CA GLY A 451 -5.40 -24.78 15.02
C GLY A 451 -4.65 -26.12 15.10
N SER A 452 -3.53 -26.28 14.39
CA SER A 452 -2.72 -27.52 14.38
C SER A 452 -1.55 -27.52 15.37
N ASN A 453 -1.35 -26.43 16.12
CA ASN A 453 -0.26 -26.32 17.09
C ASN A 453 -0.57 -27.06 18.39
N TYR A 454 -0.07 -28.29 18.49
CA TYR A 454 -0.14 -29.11 19.69
C TYR A 454 1.20 -29.24 20.42
N GLY A 455 2.27 -28.64 19.89
CA GLY A 455 3.60 -28.69 20.48
C GLY A 455 4.39 -29.96 20.15
N PHE A 456 5.33 -30.27 21.03
CA PHE A 456 6.35 -31.30 20.89
C PHE A 456 6.31 -32.29 22.04
N LEU A 457 6.67 -33.54 21.74
CA LEU A 457 7.04 -34.59 22.69
C LEU A 457 8.57 -34.73 22.67
N ILE A 458 9.21 -34.79 23.84
CA ILE A 458 10.60 -35.21 23.99
C ILE A 458 10.63 -36.52 24.77
N GLU A 459 11.29 -37.54 24.21
CA GLU A 459 11.41 -38.87 24.83
C GLU A 459 12.78 -39.50 24.55
N ASP A 460 13.17 -40.47 25.39
CA ASP A 460 14.36 -41.30 25.19
C ASP A 460 14.01 -42.64 24.54
N TYR A 461 14.25 -42.77 23.23
CA TYR A 461 14.03 -44.04 22.52
C TYR A 461 15.13 -45.10 22.79
N ALA A 462 16.28 -44.70 23.33
CA ALA A 462 17.43 -45.58 23.56
C ALA A 462 17.34 -46.37 24.89
N ARG A 463 16.40 -46.01 25.78
CA ARG A 463 16.18 -46.64 27.10
C ARG A 463 17.43 -46.62 27.97
N GLY A 464 18.07 -45.45 28.04
CA GLY A 464 19.07 -45.16 29.07
C GLY A 464 18.45 -45.24 30.46
N ASN A 465 19.29 -45.33 31.49
CA ASN A 465 18.86 -45.24 32.89
C ASN A 465 19.20 -43.87 33.50
N ASP A 466 19.65 -42.92 32.68
CA ASP A 466 20.17 -41.62 33.13
C ASP A 466 19.39 -40.52 32.42
N GLY A 467 18.45 -39.93 33.14
CA GLY A 467 17.56 -38.88 32.64
C GLY A 467 18.24 -37.52 32.45
N ILE A 468 17.55 -36.63 31.74
CA ILE A 468 17.90 -35.21 31.65
C ILE A 468 16.82 -34.36 32.32
N ASP A 469 17.26 -33.45 33.20
CA ASP A 469 16.36 -32.55 33.91
C ASP A 469 16.58 -31.09 33.52
N PHE A 470 15.49 -30.41 33.23
CA PHE A 470 15.49 -28.99 32.90
C PHE A 470 14.31 -28.25 33.53
N HIS A 471 14.45 -26.93 33.60
CA HIS A 471 13.43 -26.05 34.18
C HIS A 471 12.15 -26.00 33.34
N SER A 472 10.99 -26.08 34.00
CA SER A 472 9.68 -25.86 33.39
C SER A 472 9.34 -24.37 33.32
N ARG A 473 8.17 -24.02 32.79
CA ARG A 473 7.65 -22.65 32.78
C ARG A 473 7.33 -22.14 34.19
N GLU A 474 7.14 -23.01 35.18
CA GLU A 474 6.93 -22.64 36.59
C GLU A 474 8.21 -22.21 37.29
N ALA A 475 9.38 -22.32 36.63
CA ALA A 475 10.64 -21.89 37.19
C ALA A 475 10.58 -20.45 37.72
N SER A 476 11.09 -20.28 38.94
CA SER A 476 11.06 -18.99 39.67
C SER A 476 11.85 -17.89 38.96
N ASN A 477 12.87 -18.26 38.19
CA ASN A 477 13.61 -17.36 37.31
C ASN A 477 13.10 -17.52 35.88
N SER A 478 12.42 -16.49 35.36
CA SER A 478 11.83 -16.52 34.03
C SER A 478 12.85 -16.72 32.90
N ALA A 479 14.12 -16.35 33.11
CA ALA A 479 15.18 -16.58 32.13
C ALA A 479 15.53 -18.06 31.92
N GLN A 480 15.15 -18.95 32.86
CA GLN A 480 15.42 -20.39 32.78
C GLN A 480 14.27 -21.19 32.15
N ARG A 481 13.12 -20.56 31.93
CA ARG A 481 11.93 -21.22 31.35
C ARG A 481 12.17 -21.64 29.90
N PRO A 482 11.48 -22.67 29.39
CA PRO A 482 11.61 -23.09 28.01
C PRO A 482 11.35 -21.95 27.01
N ARG A 483 12.21 -21.84 25.99
CA ARG A 483 12.09 -20.81 24.95
C ARG A 483 12.10 -21.42 23.56
N LEU A 484 11.18 -20.99 22.69
CA LEU A 484 11.20 -21.29 21.26
C LEU A 484 11.67 -20.06 20.50
N GLU A 485 12.74 -20.18 19.71
CA GLU A 485 13.29 -19.13 18.85
C GLU A 485 13.00 -19.46 17.38
N LEU A 486 12.44 -18.50 16.64
CA LEU A 486 12.11 -18.63 15.23
C LEU A 486 12.79 -17.52 14.42
N GLU A 487 13.23 -17.87 13.23
CA GLU A 487 13.65 -16.94 12.18
C GLU A 487 12.75 -17.19 10.97
N TYR A 488 12.18 -16.13 10.40
CA TYR A 488 11.24 -16.24 9.30
C TYR A 488 11.35 -15.08 8.33
N THR A 489 10.85 -15.26 7.11
CA THR A 489 10.75 -14.19 6.13
C THR A 489 9.33 -13.69 5.93
N LEU A 490 9.21 -12.38 5.71
CA LEU A 490 7.98 -11.72 5.28
C LEU A 490 8.23 -10.89 4.03
N ALA A 491 7.20 -10.83 3.19
CA ALA A 491 7.17 -9.89 2.08
C ALA A 491 7.07 -8.46 2.64
N SER A 492 8.05 -7.61 2.30
CA SER A 492 8.06 -6.21 2.71
C SER A 492 7.79 -5.30 1.54
N THR A 493 6.94 -4.29 1.76
CA THR A 493 6.85 -3.18 0.81
C THR A 493 8.22 -2.53 0.65
N PRO A 494 8.55 -1.99 -0.54
CA PRO A 494 9.78 -1.23 -0.77
C PRO A 494 9.98 -0.20 0.35
N SER A 495 10.84 -0.55 1.30
CA SER A 495 11.16 0.28 2.44
C SER A 495 12.35 1.12 2.02
N ASN A 496 12.23 2.45 2.14
CA ASN A 496 13.36 3.37 2.03
C ASN A 496 14.29 3.27 3.28
N ARG A 497 14.42 2.07 3.85
CA ARG A 497 15.07 1.80 5.13
C ARG A 497 16.53 1.46 4.85
N VAL A 498 17.41 2.39 5.23
CA VAL A 498 18.85 2.15 5.33
C VAL A 498 19.07 1.24 6.54
N SER A 499 19.38 -0.03 6.31
CA SER A 499 19.87 -0.93 7.35
C SER A 499 21.32 -0.56 7.65
N VAL A 500 21.55 0.12 8.77
CA VAL A 500 22.90 0.34 9.31
C VAL A 500 23.26 -0.88 10.14
N THR A 501 23.93 -1.86 9.54
CA THR A 501 24.66 -2.88 10.29
C THR A 501 26.02 -2.28 10.68
N SER A 502 26.20 -1.94 11.95
CA SER A 502 27.53 -1.69 12.49
C SER A 502 28.23 -3.03 12.69
N ASP A 503 29.07 -3.43 11.75
CA ASP A 503 30.18 -4.31 12.10
C ASP A 503 31.49 -3.76 11.54
N THR A 504 32.50 -4.03 12.34
CA THR A 504 33.77 -3.36 12.49
C THR A 504 34.62 -3.40 11.22
N GLY A 505 34.90 -2.22 10.65
CA GLY A 505 36.13 -1.94 9.90
C GLY A 505 36.27 -2.51 8.47
N GLY A 506 35.95 -1.69 7.46
CA GLY A 506 36.43 -1.88 6.09
C GLY A 506 35.65 -1.09 5.05
N THR A 507 36.27 -0.07 4.46
CA THR A 507 35.69 0.73 3.36
C THR A 507 35.38 -0.14 2.14
N VAL A 508 34.11 -0.22 1.75
CA VAL A 508 33.69 -0.67 0.41
C VAL A 508 32.86 0.45 -0.23
N SER A 509 33.40 0.98 -1.32
CA SER A 509 32.72 1.93 -2.19
C SER A 509 31.79 1.16 -3.13
N VAL A 510 30.48 1.41 -3.07
CA VAL A 510 29.55 1.00 -4.12
C VAL A 510 28.67 2.20 -4.48
N GLN A 511 28.81 2.68 -5.72
CA GLN A 511 27.90 3.64 -6.34
C GLN A 511 26.61 2.91 -6.77
N PRO A 512 25.42 3.47 -6.53
CA PRO A 512 24.30 3.30 -7.42
C PRO A 512 24.24 4.47 -8.40
N ALA A 513 24.38 4.17 -9.69
CA ALA A 513 23.97 5.06 -10.75
C ALA A 513 22.45 4.92 -10.92
N LEU A 514 21.69 5.96 -10.59
CA LEU A 514 20.30 6.13 -11.03
C LEU A 514 20.21 7.50 -11.72
N SER A 515 20.03 7.45 -13.04
CA SER A 515 19.75 8.61 -13.87
C SER A 515 18.40 9.20 -13.51
N ALA A 516 18.37 10.52 -13.36
CA ALA A 516 17.20 11.31 -13.03
C ALA A 516 16.04 11.09 -14.02
N ALA A 517 14.89 10.67 -13.49
CA ALA A 517 13.58 10.98 -14.06
C ALA A 517 12.80 11.74 -12.98
N SER A 518 12.43 12.97 -13.30
CA SER A 518 11.63 13.86 -12.49
C SER A 518 10.15 13.58 -12.72
N ASP A 519 9.42 13.10 -11.70
CA ASP A 519 7.97 13.33 -11.58
C ASP A 519 7.49 13.13 -10.12
N PRO A 520 6.46 13.89 -9.66
CA PRO A 520 6.03 13.90 -8.26
C PRO A 520 5.04 12.76 -7.93
N LEU A 521 5.30 12.08 -6.81
CA LEU A 521 4.52 10.98 -6.23
C LEU A 521 3.16 11.42 -5.67
N VAL A 522 2.09 10.65 -5.96
CA VAL A 522 0.85 10.59 -5.17
C VAL A 522 0.62 9.14 -4.72
N VAL A 523 0.26 8.97 -3.45
CA VAL A 523 0.05 7.70 -2.74
C VAL A 523 -1.42 7.31 -2.84
N ASN A 524 -1.74 6.17 -3.46
CA ASN A 524 -3.09 5.57 -3.41
C ASN A 524 -3.07 4.28 -2.57
N MET A 525 -4.01 4.20 -1.62
CA MET A 525 -4.26 3.05 -0.75
C MET A 525 -5.09 1.97 -1.46
N LEU A 526 -4.87 0.71 -1.09
CA LEU A 526 -5.42 -0.54 -1.64
C LEU A 526 -6.96 -0.67 -1.55
N PRO A 527 -7.63 -1.47 -2.41
CA PRO A 527 -9.09 -1.60 -2.45
C PRO A 527 -9.67 -2.67 -1.50
N SER A 528 -10.98 -2.51 -1.24
CA SER A 528 -11.84 -3.16 -0.26
C SER A 528 -12.40 -4.54 -0.68
N LEU A 529 -12.74 -5.37 0.32
CA LEU A 529 -13.50 -6.62 0.21
C LEU A 529 -14.95 -6.39 0.66
N GLU A 530 -15.92 -6.59 -0.25
CA GLU A 530 -17.35 -6.71 0.08
C GLU A 530 -17.86 -8.14 -0.22
N SER A 531 -18.56 -8.77 0.73
CA SER A 531 -20.00 -9.09 0.60
C SER A 531 -20.50 -10.01 1.74
N LEU A 532 -21.60 -9.61 2.38
CA LEU A 532 -22.81 -10.43 2.64
C LEU A 532 -23.78 -9.66 3.55
N VAL A 533 -24.86 -9.15 2.96
CA VAL A 533 -26.03 -8.60 3.65
C VAL A 533 -27.20 -9.55 3.44
N SER A 534 -27.83 -10.02 4.53
CA SER A 534 -29.29 -10.18 4.57
C SER A 534 -29.77 -10.08 6.03
N ALA A 535 -30.52 -9.00 6.32
CA ALA A 535 -31.37 -8.82 7.50
C ALA A 535 -32.85 -8.93 7.03
N PRO A 536 -33.87 -9.13 7.90
CA PRO A 536 -34.28 -8.18 8.96
C PRO A 536 -34.73 -8.90 10.27
N SER A 537 -35.04 -8.31 11.44
CA SER A 537 -35.77 -7.07 11.78
C SER A 537 -35.69 -6.77 13.29
N VAL A 538 -35.40 -5.51 13.64
CA VAL A 538 -35.95 -4.60 14.68
C VAL A 538 -36.17 -5.09 16.14
N VAL A 539 -35.56 -4.42 17.13
CA VAL A 539 -36.14 -3.50 18.15
C VAL A 539 -35.14 -3.22 19.31
N ASP A 540 -34.80 -1.94 19.46
CA ASP A 540 -34.33 -1.17 20.63
C ASP A 540 -32.96 -1.42 21.31
N GLY A 541 -32.21 -0.32 21.50
CA GLY A 541 -31.13 -0.17 22.49
C GLY A 541 -29.69 -0.13 21.96
N GLY A 542 -29.07 1.07 21.95
CA GLY A 542 -27.61 1.26 21.91
C GLY A 542 -27.08 1.97 20.66
N PHE A 543 -26.90 3.29 20.77
CA PHE A 543 -26.32 4.12 19.72
C PHE A 543 -24.85 3.72 19.45
N ALA A 544 -24.61 3.08 18.32
CA ALA A 544 -23.36 3.19 17.59
C ALA A 544 -23.18 4.66 17.16
N SER A 545 -22.10 5.31 17.56
CA SER A 545 -21.75 6.60 16.97
C SER A 545 -21.19 6.34 15.58
N GLN A 546 -22.04 6.58 14.59
CA GLN A 546 -21.70 6.84 13.20
C GLN A 546 -20.47 7.74 13.10
N ASP A 547 -19.51 7.34 12.26
CA ASP A 547 -18.53 8.24 11.68
C ASP A 547 -19.27 9.38 10.98
N ARG A 548 -19.26 10.54 11.62
CA ARG A 548 -19.54 11.82 10.98
C ARG A 548 -18.20 12.47 10.70
N GLU A 549 -17.82 12.45 9.44
CA GLU A 549 -16.76 13.29 8.92
C GLU A 549 -17.15 14.76 9.11
N TYR A 550 -16.44 15.48 9.98
CA TYR A 550 -16.57 16.93 10.08
C TYR A 550 -15.60 17.58 9.11
N ARG A 551 -16.10 18.16 8.01
CA ARG A 551 -15.38 19.17 7.24
C ARG A 551 -15.12 20.38 8.14
N ILE A 552 -13.87 20.63 8.55
CA ILE A 552 -13.47 21.93 9.10
C ILE A 552 -13.00 22.77 7.92
N SER A 553 -13.89 23.64 7.44
CA SER A 553 -13.54 24.77 6.57
C SER A 553 -12.63 25.72 7.36
N THR A 554 -11.38 25.88 6.95
CA THR A 554 -10.50 26.92 7.49
C THR A 554 -10.79 28.26 6.83
N GLU A 555 -11.90 28.88 7.22
CA GLU A 555 -11.99 30.34 7.18
C GLU A 555 -11.49 30.88 8.53
N ARG A 556 -10.21 31.24 8.58
CA ARG A 556 -9.59 32.19 9.53
C ARG A 556 -9.67 31.88 11.04
N ASN A 557 -9.27 30.70 11.52
CA ASN A 557 -8.75 30.48 12.89
C ASN A 557 -8.09 29.09 13.03
N THR A 558 -6.90 29.02 13.66
CA THR A 558 -6.17 27.77 13.92
C THR A 558 -6.70 27.13 15.21
N SER A 559 -7.21 25.89 15.14
CA SER A 559 -7.61 25.10 16.31
C SER A 559 -6.82 23.79 16.33
N VAL A 560 -6.31 23.39 17.51
CA VAL A 560 -5.57 22.14 17.70
C VAL A 560 -6.40 21.20 18.59
N VAL A 561 -6.50 19.93 18.18
CA VAL A 561 -7.22 18.86 18.90
C VAL A 561 -6.21 17.80 19.32
N LEU A 562 -6.28 17.37 20.58
CA LEU A 562 -5.38 16.37 21.17
C LEU A 562 -6.20 15.23 21.81
N ALA A 563 -5.79 13.99 21.62
CA ALA A 563 -6.35 12.83 22.32
C ALA A 563 -5.36 12.33 23.39
N VAL A 564 -5.81 12.18 24.64
CA VAL A 564 -4.97 11.78 25.77
C VAL A 564 -5.64 10.65 26.56
N ARG A 565 -4.90 9.63 26.99
CA ARG A 565 -5.43 8.61 27.91
C ARG A 565 -5.92 9.27 29.20
N THR A 566 -7.09 8.86 29.68
CA THR A 566 -7.72 9.47 30.85
C THR A 566 -6.86 9.37 32.12
N ALA A 567 -6.03 8.33 32.25
CA ALA A 567 -5.12 8.17 33.39
C ALA A 567 -4.05 9.30 33.47
N ASP A 568 -3.80 10.01 32.37
CA ASP A 568 -2.84 11.12 32.27
C ASP A 568 -3.51 12.51 32.27
N SER A 569 -4.81 12.60 32.59
CA SER A 569 -5.63 13.81 32.43
C SER A 569 -5.42 14.91 33.48
N SER A 570 -4.31 14.92 34.22
CA SER A 570 -4.00 15.98 35.20
C SER A 570 -3.67 17.34 34.56
N ARG A 571 -3.66 17.41 33.22
CA ARG A 571 -3.31 18.61 32.44
C ARG A 571 -4.51 19.47 32.01
N VAL A 572 -5.73 19.16 32.48
CA VAL A 572 -6.96 19.90 32.13
C VAL A 572 -6.94 21.37 32.61
N ASP A 573 -6.04 21.75 33.53
CA ASP A 573 -5.95 23.12 34.06
C ASP A 573 -5.08 24.10 33.23
N GLN A 574 -4.55 23.72 32.06
CA GLN A 574 -3.71 24.61 31.23
C GLN A 574 -4.37 25.09 29.93
N GLY A 575 -5.64 25.48 30.01
CA GLY A 575 -6.33 26.19 28.91
C GLY A 575 -6.92 25.31 27.81
N PHE A 576 -6.96 23.98 27.99
CA PHE A 576 -7.65 23.06 27.10
C PHE A 576 -9.05 22.75 27.64
N SER A 577 -10.08 22.80 26.80
CA SER A 577 -11.42 22.32 27.14
C SER A 577 -11.59 20.87 26.71
N ARG A 578 -12.20 20.07 27.57
CA ARG A 578 -12.53 18.68 27.24
C ARG A 578 -13.82 18.63 26.42
N GLU A 579 -13.72 18.12 25.20
CA GLU A 579 -14.87 18.05 24.29
C GLU A 579 -15.60 16.71 24.38
N ARG A 580 -14.88 15.58 24.52
CA ARG A 580 -15.50 14.25 24.51
C ARG A 580 -14.64 13.21 25.26
N ARG A 581 -15.28 12.16 25.79
CA ARG A 581 -14.60 10.92 26.20
C ARG A 581 -14.91 9.83 25.19
N LEU A 582 -13.89 9.08 24.79
CA LEU A 582 -14.00 7.87 24.00
C LEU A 582 -13.53 6.67 24.82
N GLU A 583 -14.23 5.55 24.70
CA GLU A 583 -13.83 4.26 25.24
C GLU A 583 -13.36 3.40 24.06
N ILE A 584 -12.12 2.92 24.08
CA ILE A 584 -11.55 2.04 23.06
C ILE A 584 -11.00 0.81 23.77
N GLY A 585 -11.66 -0.34 23.59
CA GLY A 585 -11.36 -1.54 24.36
C GLY A 585 -11.61 -1.34 25.86
N SER A 586 -10.65 -1.70 26.71
CA SER A 586 -10.70 -1.47 28.16
C SER A 586 -10.14 -0.11 28.60
N GLU A 587 -9.87 0.80 27.67
CA GLU A 587 -9.21 2.08 27.95
C GLU A 587 -10.09 3.29 27.63
N SER A 588 -10.03 4.28 28.51
CA SER A 588 -10.71 5.56 28.35
C SER A 588 -9.75 6.65 27.85
N TRP A 589 -10.22 7.44 26.89
CA TRP A 589 -9.49 8.50 26.20
C TRP A 589 -10.28 9.80 26.23
N ASP A 590 -9.62 10.93 26.47
CA ASP A 590 -10.23 12.25 26.50
C ASP A 590 -9.75 13.11 25.32
N LEU A 591 -10.72 13.67 24.59
CA LEU A 591 -10.49 14.60 23.49
C LEU A 591 -10.48 16.03 24.03
N LEU A 592 -9.38 16.75 23.81
CA LEU A 592 -9.15 18.10 24.32
C LEU A 592 -8.99 19.09 23.17
N ARG A 593 -9.59 20.28 23.27
CA ARG A 593 -9.45 21.38 22.31
C ARG A 593 -8.82 22.60 22.98
N HIS A 594 -7.92 23.27 22.28
CA HIS A 594 -7.43 24.61 22.66
C HIS A 594 -7.83 25.65 21.63
N THR A 595 -8.32 26.80 22.10
CA THR A 595 -8.67 27.95 21.26
C THR A 595 -7.78 29.11 21.63
N VAL A 596 -6.85 29.50 20.74
CA VAL A 596 -5.98 30.65 20.97
C VAL A 596 -6.75 31.92 20.63
N ALA A 597 -7.03 32.77 21.63
CA ALA A 597 -7.56 34.11 21.38
C ALA A 597 -6.40 35.06 21.01
N ARG A 598 -6.54 35.81 19.91
CA ARG A 598 -5.57 36.84 19.52
C ARG A 598 -5.45 37.91 20.62
N GLY A 599 -4.28 38.00 21.24
CA GLY A 599 -3.91 39.11 22.12
C GLY A 599 -3.48 38.68 23.52
N GLY A 600 -2.39 37.92 23.63
CA GLY A 600 -1.72 37.64 24.90
C GLY A 600 -0.29 37.21 24.65
N THR A 601 0.67 37.87 25.29
CA THR A 601 2.10 37.52 25.24
C THR A 601 2.31 36.19 25.95
N GLY A 602 2.46 35.10 25.20
CA GLY A 602 2.75 33.79 25.77
C GLY A 602 2.78 32.69 24.72
N VAL A 603 3.99 32.17 24.46
CA VAL A 603 4.33 30.96 23.70
C VAL A 603 3.90 30.98 22.23
N ASP A 604 4.84 31.34 21.35
CA ASP A 604 4.73 31.08 19.91
C ASP A 604 4.79 29.57 19.66
N VAL A 605 3.69 29.00 19.19
CA VAL A 605 3.67 27.66 18.56
C VAL A 605 3.70 27.89 17.05
N PRO A 606 4.69 27.38 16.31
CA PRO A 606 4.72 27.54 14.86
C PRO A 606 3.54 26.81 14.22
N ASP A 607 2.95 27.43 13.20
CA ASP A 607 1.82 26.87 12.45
C ASP A 607 2.14 25.44 11.96
N GLY A 608 1.33 24.48 12.41
CA GLY A 608 1.32 23.10 11.91
C GLY A 608 2.09 22.05 12.72
N GLY A 609 2.60 22.35 13.92
CA GLY A 609 3.32 21.37 14.74
C GLY A 609 2.43 20.41 15.56
N VAL A 610 2.66 19.10 15.44
CA VAL A 610 2.19 18.07 16.39
C VAL A 610 3.28 17.84 17.43
N LEU A 611 2.97 18.01 18.73
CA LEU A 611 3.91 17.77 19.84
C LEU A 611 3.72 16.36 20.41
N PHE A 612 4.75 15.53 20.37
CA PHE A 612 4.84 14.30 21.17
C PHE A 612 5.66 14.57 22.43
N VAL A 613 5.10 14.30 23.62
CA VAL A 613 5.84 14.33 24.88
C VAL A 613 5.97 12.91 25.39
N ALA A 614 7.19 12.36 25.37
CA ALA A 614 7.53 11.11 26.04
C ALA A 614 7.73 11.37 27.54
N GLY A 615 7.15 10.50 28.39
CA GLY A 615 7.12 10.65 29.84
C GLY A 615 8.49 10.46 30.52
N GLY A 616 8.81 11.37 31.43
CA GLY A 616 9.94 11.31 32.35
C GLY A 616 9.84 12.41 33.42
N ALA A 617 10.15 12.07 34.66
CA ALA A 617 9.88 12.80 35.91
C ALA A 617 10.55 14.21 36.03
N PRO A 618 10.25 15.02 37.08
CA PRO A 618 10.17 16.48 36.99
C PRO A 618 11.55 17.18 37.06
N ALA A 619 11.85 18.04 36.09
CA ALA A 619 12.88 19.05 36.26
C ALA A 619 12.32 20.21 37.09
N ALA A 620 12.94 20.43 38.25
CA ALA A 620 12.58 21.45 39.22
C ALA A 620 12.52 22.87 38.62
N THR A 621 11.45 23.59 38.94
CA THR A 621 11.29 25.01 38.68
C THR A 621 12.33 25.79 39.49
N SER A 622 13.29 26.42 38.81
CA SER A 622 14.16 27.45 39.40
C SER A 622 13.73 28.81 38.88
N THR A 623 12.85 29.47 39.63
CA THR A 623 12.62 30.91 39.50
C THR A 623 13.79 31.65 40.11
N ARG A 624 14.54 32.42 39.30
CA ARG A 624 15.53 33.37 39.83
C ARG A 624 15.07 34.80 39.52
N THR A 625 14.47 35.44 40.52
CA THR A 625 14.27 36.90 40.56
C THR A 625 15.58 37.55 41.04
N ALA A 626 15.94 38.67 40.44
CA ALA A 626 17.19 39.37 40.73
C ALA A 626 17.21 40.01 42.14
N GLY A 627 18.31 39.80 42.87
CA GLY A 627 18.80 40.71 43.92
C GLY A 627 18.83 40.17 45.36
N GLU A 628 19.93 39.52 45.76
CA GLU A 628 20.59 39.69 47.07
C GLU A 628 21.93 38.95 47.12
N GLN A 629 22.86 39.42 47.97
CA GLN A 629 24.29 39.06 48.00
C GLN A 629 24.69 38.21 49.24
N VAL A 630 25.53 37.18 48.99
CA VAL A 630 26.72 36.71 49.79
C VAL A 630 26.45 35.83 51.06
N PRO A 631 27.35 34.97 51.62
CA PRO A 631 28.66 34.34 51.22
C PRO A 631 28.80 32.78 51.42
N ASP A 632 29.91 32.23 50.89
CA ASP A 632 30.77 31.06 51.24
C ASP A 632 30.35 29.97 52.27
N GLN A 633 30.51 28.68 51.90
CA GLN A 633 31.48 27.69 52.48
C GLN A 633 31.24 26.22 51.97
N PRO A 634 32.24 25.30 52.11
CA PRO A 634 32.57 24.25 51.13
C PRO A 634 32.34 22.79 51.58
N GLY A 635 32.37 21.87 50.59
CA GLY A 635 33.00 20.54 50.70
C GLY A 635 32.13 19.32 51.05
N LEU A 636 32.00 18.37 50.11
CA LEU A 636 32.43 16.97 50.25
C LEU A 636 32.14 16.15 48.96
N ASP A 637 33.19 15.48 48.48
CA ASP A 637 33.27 14.66 47.27
C ASP A 637 32.73 13.22 47.42
N ALA A 638 32.40 12.65 46.25
CA ALA A 638 32.56 11.26 45.77
C ALA A 638 31.49 10.18 46.10
N TYR A 639 30.76 9.70 45.07
CA TYR A 639 31.08 8.51 44.24
C TYR A 639 30.16 8.50 42.96
N PRO A 640 30.55 7.80 41.87
CA PRO A 640 30.10 8.04 40.49
C PRO A 640 28.87 7.21 40.08
N ASN A 641 27.99 7.80 39.28
CA ASN A 641 26.88 7.10 38.60
C ASN A 641 27.30 6.78 37.14
N PRO A 642 27.27 5.51 36.69
CA PRO A 642 27.79 5.10 35.38
C PRO A 642 26.80 5.27 34.19
N PHE A 643 25.96 6.31 34.19
CA PHE A 643 25.01 6.57 33.08
C PHE A 643 25.03 8.03 32.62
N ASP A 644 26.19 8.47 32.11
CA ASP A 644 26.30 9.76 31.44
C ASP A 644 27.09 9.61 30.13
N GLU A 645 26.40 9.12 29.10
CA GLU A 645 26.75 9.43 27.70
C GLU A 645 25.74 10.47 27.19
N THR A 646 25.77 11.67 27.79
CA THR A 646 25.18 12.84 27.15
C THR A 646 26.02 13.23 25.94
N LEU A 647 25.40 13.18 24.76
CA LEU A 647 25.92 13.71 23.51
C LEU A 647 26.36 15.17 23.73
N LYS A 648 27.68 15.40 23.80
CA LYS A 648 28.27 16.74 23.76
C LYS A 648 28.10 17.31 22.37
N ILE A 649 27.09 18.15 22.17
CA ILE A 649 27.03 19.03 21.00
C ILE A 649 27.87 20.27 21.33
N SER A 650 29.01 20.41 20.67
CA SER A 650 29.80 21.64 20.68
C SER A 650 29.21 22.63 19.67
N TYR A 651 28.84 23.83 20.13
CA TYR A 651 28.45 24.95 19.26
C TYR A 651 29.71 25.73 18.89
N PRO A 652 30.08 25.86 17.59
CA PRO A 652 30.96 26.95 17.19
C PRO A 652 30.13 28.24 17.15
N GLU A 653 30.43 29.18 18.05
CA GLU A 653 29.97 30.56 17.88
C GLU A 653 30.73 31.20 16.71
N VAL A 654 30.06 31.42 15.58
CA VAL A 654 30.50 32.36 14.55
C VAL A 654 29.27 33.10 13.99
N GLY A 655 29.26 34.42 14.14
CA GLY A 655 28.53 35.42 13.34
C GLY A 655 27.07 35.16 12.93
N SER A 656 26.12 35.69 13.71
CA SER A 656 24.73 36.02 13.33
C SER A 656 24.03 35.13 12.29
N GLY A 657 23.73 33.89 12.69
CA GLY A 657 22.80 33.00 12.01
C GLY A 657 22.64 31.70 12.82
N ARG A 658 21.41 31.20 12.99
CA ARG A 658 21.14 29.91 13.63
C ARG A 658 21.07 28.84 12.53
N VAL A 659 21.83 27.75 12.67
CA VAL A 659 21.71 26.58 11.81
C VAL A 659 21.05 25.47 12.61
N GLU A 660 19.79 25.18 12.32
CA GLU A 660 19.11 23.99 12.81
C GLU A 660 19.18 22.89 11.75
N LEU A 661 19.74 21.75 12.14
CA LEU A 661 19.72 20.53 11.36
C LEU A 661 18.51 19.71 11.80
N ALA A 662 17.55 19.54 10.89
CA ALA A 662 16.41 18.66 11.11
C ALA A 662 16.45 17.54 10.07
N ASP A 663 16.38 16.29 10.55
CA ASP A 663 16.05 15.14 9.72
C ASP A 663 14.54 14.95 9.77
N VAL A 664 13.88 15.29 8.67
CA VAL A 664 12.44 15.10 8.50
C VAL A 664 12.25 14.19 7.31
N LEU A 665 11.73 12.98 7.55
CA LEU A 665 11.37 12.02 6.51
C LEU A 665 12.54 11.67 5.56
N GLY A 666 13.75 11.51 6.10
CA GLY A 666 14.94 11.10 5.34
C GLY A 666 15.57 12.21 4.47
N ARG A 667 15.23 13.49 4.71
CA ARG A 667 15.86 14.64 4.03
C ARG A 667 16.63 15.49 5.03
N ARG A 668 17.88 15.83 4.68
CA ARG A 668 18.72 16.75 5.45
C ARG A 668 18.34 18.19 5.11
N ILE A 669 17.73 18.89 6.06
CA ILE A 669 17.31 20.28 5.91
C ILE A 669 18.21 21.14 6.79
N ALA A 670 18.82 22.17 6.21
CA ALA A 670 19.52 23.22 6.93
C ALA A 670 18.69 24.49 6.87
N LEU A 671 18.16 24.92 8.01
CA LEU A 671 17.45 26.19 8.14
C LEU A 671 18.47 27.29 8.43
N ILE A 672 18.42 28.37 7.65
CA ILE A 672 19.29 29.55 7.83
C ILE A 672 18.40 30.78 7.95
N ASP A 673 18.49 31.46 9.08
CA ASP A 673 17.87 32.78 9.27
C ASP A 673 18.71 33.84 8.56
N LEU A 674 18.08 34.61 7.65
CA LEU A 674 18.73 35.74 6.99
C LEU A 674 18.49 37.00 7.82
N VAL A 675 19.56 37.68 8.23
CA VAL A 675 19.47 39.04 8.79
C VAL A 675 20.02 40.00 7.73
N ASP A 676 19.23 41.02 7.36
CA ASP A 676 19.62 42.11 6.45
C ASP A 676 19.99 41.74 4.99
N GLY A 677 19.48 40.60 4.49
CA GLY A 677 19.47 40.29 3.05
C GLY A 677 20.77 39.71 2.46
N GLU A 678 21.82 39.54 3.25
CA GLU A 678 22.99 38.73 2.92
C GLU A 678 23.31 37.78 4.08
N ALA A 679 23.53 36.49 3.79
CA ALA A 679 24.12 35.55 4.75
C ALA A 679 25.28 34.81 4.10
N GLU A 680 26.41 34.75 4.79
CA GLU A 680 27.58 33.99 4.40
C GLU A 680 27.52 32.63 5.09
N PHE A 681 27.61 31.55 4.31
CA PHE A 681 27.48 30.18 4.79
C PHE A 681 28.80 29.44 4.56
N ASP A 682 29.44 28.99 5.64
CA ASP A 682 30.63 28.14 5.57
C ASP A 682 30.23 26.66 5.64
N ALA A 683 30.64 25.89 4.64
CA ALA A 683 30.33 24.46 4.52
C ALA A 683 31.33 23.56 5.27
N GLU A 684 32.34 24.13 5.94
CA GLU A 684 33.28 23.36 6.76
C GLU A 684 32.56 22.58 7.86
N GLY A 685 32.63 21.24 7.79
CA GLY A 685 32.02 20.32 8.76
C GLY A 685 30.75 19.60 8.27
N LEU A 686 30.16 20.01 7.14
CA LEU A 686 29.07 19.27 6.52
C LEU A 686 29.57 18.03 5.77
N SER A 687 28.84 16.92 5.90
CA SER A 687 29.09 15.73 5.09
C SER A 687 28.55 15.93 3.66
N PRO A 688 29.20 15.35 2.63
CA PRO A 688 28.75 15.52 1.24
C PRO A 688 27.29 15.11 1.05
N GLY A 689 26.50 15.94 0.37
CA GLY A 689 25.07 15.70 0.19
C GLY A 689 24.31 16.90 -0.39
N THR A 690 23.04 16.69 -0.72
CA THR A 690 22.14 17.74 -1.20
C THR A 690 21.37 18.34 -0.04
N TYR A 691 21.45 19.66 0.11
CA TYR A 691 20.80 20.40 1.18
C TYR A 691 19.79 21.40 0.58
N PHE A 692 18.63 21.48 1.23
CA PHE A 692 17.60 22.46 0.89
C PHE A 692 17.79 23.69 1.78
N LEU A 693 18.08 24.82 1.14
CA LEU A 693 18.18 26.11 1.83
C LEU A 693 16.84 26.82 1.69
N ARG A 694 16.23 27.07 2.85
CA ARG A 694 15.04 27.89 2.96
C ARG A 694 15.39 29.09 3.83
N ALA A 695 15.32 30.28 3.24
CA ALA A 695 15.40 31.51 3.98
C ALA A 695 14.08 31.75 4.73
N VAL A 696 14.17 32.07 6.01
CA VAL A 696 13.03 32.44 6.84
C VAL A 696 13.11 33.95 7.11
N GLY A 697 12.18 34.72 6.55
CA GLY A 697 12.11 36.18 6.67
C GLY A 697 11.32 36.83 5.54
N GLU A 698 10.74 38.01 5.78
CA GLU A 698 10.18 38.85 4.71
C GLU A 698 11.31 39.64 4.05
N GLY A 699 11.46 39.53 2.72
CA GLY A 699 12.34 40.44 2.00
C GLY A 699 11.85 41.88 2.14
N VAL A 700 12.75 42.86 2.09
CA VAL A 700 12.49 44.31 2.30
C VAL A 700 11.36 44.85 1.41
N ASP A 701 11.02 44.16 0.32
CA ASP A 701 9.99 44.54 -0.66
C ASP A 701 8.73 43.63 -0.66
N GLY A 702 8.54 42.76 0.34
CA GLY A 702 7.32 41.95 0.48
C GLY A 702 7.12 40.85 -0.57
N ARG A 703 8.19 40.39 -1.24
CA ARG A 703 8.15 39.23 -2.15
C ARG A 703 8.65 37.95 -1.45
N ALA A 704 8.05 36.81 -1.81
CA ALA A 704 8.43 35.49 -1.31
C ALA A 704 9.91 35.18 -1.61
N VAL A 705 10.61 34.64 -0.61
CA VAL A 705 12.03 34.32 -0.73
C VAL A 705 12.22 33.02 -1.53
N ALA A 706 13.15 33.04 -2.48
CA ALA A 706 13.45 31.89 -3.33
C ALA A 706 14.08 30.75 -2.51
N ALA A 707 13.52 29.53 -2.65
CA ALA A 707 14.17 28.31 -2.19
C ALA A 707 15.28 27.93 -3.17
N LYS A 708 16.45 27.56 -2.66
CA LYS A 708 17.56 27.04 -3.48
C LYS A 708 17.99 25.66 -2.99
N THR A 709 18.33 24.81 -3.95
CA THR A 709 18.99 23.55 -3.68
C THR A 709 20.49 23.75 -3.84
N VAL A 710 21.28 23.33 -2.86
CA VAL A 710 22.74 23.38 -2.93
C VAL A 710 23.28 21.98 -2.73
N VAL A 711 24.27 21.62 -3.55
CA VAL A 711 24.99 20.35 -3.44
C VAL A 711 26.34 20.64 -2.83
N VAL A 712 26.56 20.12 -1.62
CA VAL A 712 27.85 20.25 -0.93
C VAL A 712 28.72 19.07 -1.33
N THR A 713 29.89 19.36 -1.90
CA THR A 713 30.91 18.36 -2.21
C THR A 713 32.07 18.51 -1.23
N LYS A 714 32.92 17.50 -1.07
CA LYS A 714 33.92 17.45 0.02
C LYS A 714 34.78 18.72 0.07
N GLY A 715 34.46 19.62 1.00
CA GLY A 715 35.18 20.86 1.31
C GLY A 715 34.80 22.13 0.54
N ARG A 716 33.71 22.16 -0.26
CA ARG A 716 33.14 23.38 -0.86
C ARG A 716 31.65 23.26 -1.17
#